data_AF-A0A8J5F3S5-F1
#
_entry.id   AF-A0A8J5F3S5-F1
#
_cell.length_a   1.000
_cell.length_b   1.000
_cell.length_c   1.000
_cell.angle_alpha   90.00
_cell.angle_beta   90.00
_cell.angle_gamma   90.00
#
_symmetry.space_group_name_H-M   'P 1'
#
loop_
_entity.id
_entity.type
_entity.pdbx_description
1 polymer ?
#
loop_
_entity_poly.entity_id
_entity_poly.type
_entity_poly.pdbx_seq_one_letter_code
_entity_poly.pdbx_strand_id
1 'polypeptide(L)'
;MEQSLIEDDDDDWSFITDSFATAASAAAVRPAPQPLPSQGQPTLGLDFADDAPNPFGRLALGDPPSTSKPSYSNPCTDLPAPDAATSTSISDRGAARSSPSASSFSDRLSECTGMDVHWRKPPAIELRPHPLRETQVGCFIRTIAASGSQVWAGLENGVRVWNVSDAFEGFGRRGFGTWKPKRGDEESAPFEESCFTSPTICLVVDPSSGLVFSGHKDGRIRIWRMESEPEGRKLGMENGGDLAYSLSWQAHRSPVLSMTLTSHGELWSGSEGGVIIAWSWKIISKALSLSQEDKQRASALVERSFVDLRSLATVGGMCLLPTADIKCLLSDNFYSKVWSSSSLSFALWDANTKELLKVFNIDGQVETRFDTLQVQNSCEEVGDMRINLSSTSKKAINFFQRSRHVLLEAAGAVRKAAAKSAFGDDYRRTEALTITVNGMIWSGCANGLLIQWDRYGHRLQEVQHHSSYIQCLSTFGTRLWIGYMDGTIQVIDIEGKLLGGWIAHRNPIIGMAVVGSYLFTLANHGGIRGWHMSSPGPLDSVFQSELSRINSLYTRVENFGILVGSWNVGQERVNTDSLISWLGNATPQVGLVVVGLQEVEMGAGFLAMAAAKETVGLEGSANGQWWLEAIGKILDDGVPFELIGSRQLAGLLIAVWARKNLRSYIGDVDAAAVPCGFGRAIGNKGAVALRMRIYDQKICFINCHFAAHLEAVNRRNADFDHVFRTMTFSRISSGLNAATGGACSVDMQHGVNINYGRTPELSEANMVVFLGDFNYRLEGITYEEAVYLISQRRFDLLLGNDQLQVEMKAGRVFQGFQEGKIKFPPTYKFEKDQTELSGYDLSEKKRIPAWCDRILFRDSRNSETDCSLACPVVSSILMYDSCMDVKGSDHKPVKGIFTLSIAHVDEITRRQKFGEILVSSSLKEEFDNIPETSFSSNDITLQGYDITVLRVTNKCRRNIAIFQLSVQTQASLKESEQISGLYSRCSFGFPDWLEVNPKSGTIKPGQIVELSMHYKDTDIVSKLDERTHRMQQNWQDVDSMDKVATLRVDISSNYSTESQDYISETHIHIFST
;
A
#
# COMPACT_ATOMS: atom_id res chain seq x y z
N MET A 1 -32.08 27.43 -45.75
CA MET A 1 -33.21 28.31 -46.11
C MET A 1 -33.18 29.49 -45.15
N GLU A 2 -33.59 30.67 -45.64
CA GLU A 2 -34.41 31.70 -44.98
C GLU A 2 -34.39 31.83 -43.43
N GLN A 3 -34.33 33.01 -42.82
CA GLN A 3 -34.31 34.42 -43.30
C GLN A 3 -33.77 35.33 -42.12
N SER A 4 -33.17 36.51 -42.33
CA SER A 4 -33.78 37.88 -42.26
C SER A 4 -34.29 38.28 -40.84
N LEU A 5 -34.16 39.50 -40.26
CA LEU A 5 -33.63 40.86 -40.56
C LEU A 5 -33.02 41.47 -39.25
N ILE A 6 -32.02 42.36 -39.29
CA ILE A 6 -32.06 43.85 -39.18
C ILE A 6 -32.95 44.40 -38.04
N GLU A 7 -32.36 45.13 -37.07
CA GLU A 7 -32.54 46.58 -36.83
C GLU A 7 -31.54 47.13 -35.78
N ASP A 8 -31.25 48.42 -35.87
CA ASP A 8 -30.22 49.17 -35.12
C ASP A 8 -30.83 49.92 -33.91
N ASP A 9 -29.99 50.44 -33.00
CA ASP A 9 -30.01 51.86 -32.58
C ASP A 9 -28.86 52.19 -31.60
N ASP A 10 -28.48 53.47 -31.55
CA ASP A 10 -27.35 54.06 -30.80
C ASP A 10 -27.80 54.73 -29.45
N ASP A 11 -26.98 55.64 -28.91
CA ASP A 11 -27.25 56.64 -27.84
C ASP A 11 -27.12 56.26 -26.34
N ASP A 12 -25.86 56.11 -25.89
CA ASP A 12 -25.09 57.12 -25.10
C ASP A 12 -25.59 57.70 -23.72
N TRP A 13 -24.66 58.35 -22.99
CA TRP A 13 -24.81 59.26 -21.82
C TRP A 13 -25.33 58.78 -20.44
N SER A 14 -24.39 58.21 -19.66
CA SER A 14 -23.83 58.85 -18.44
C SER A 14 -24.61 59.06 -17.09
N PHE A 15 -23.91 58.68 -16.00
CA PHE A 15 -23.69 59.43 -14.73
C PHE A 15 -24.72 59.51 -13.56
N ILE A 16 -24.15 59.79 -12.37
CA ILE A 16 -24.73 60.18 -11.06
C ILE A 16 -25.14 59.06 -10.07
N THR A 17 -25.05 59.38 -8.78
CA THR A 17 -24.89 58.50 -7.61
C THR A 17 -26.05 58.54 -6.61
N ASP A 18 -25.95 57.63 -5.62
CA ASP A 18 -26.44 57.75 -4.22
C ASP A 18 -27.92 57.56 -3.85
N SER A 19 -28.07 57.26 -2.55
CA SER A 19 -29.27 57.37 -1.68
C SER A 19 -30.22 56.16 -1.59
N PHE A 20 -30.79 55.83 -0.41
CA PHE A 20 -30.34 55.99 0.99
C PHE A 20 -31.23 55.11 1.91
N ALA A 21 -30.70 54.67 3.08
CA ALA A 21 -31.47 54.23 4.27
C ALA A 21 -32.36 52.96 4.11
N THR A 22 -33.01 52.38 5.15
CA THR A 22 -33.31 52.85 6.51
C THR A 22 -33.48 51.70 7.52
N ALA A 23 -33.06 51.88 8.79
CA ALA A 23 -33.59 51.30 10.06
C ALA A 23 -33.75 49.76 10.23
N ALA A 24 -33.72 49.13 11.42
CA ALA A 24 -33.27 49.43 12.81
C ALA A 24 -33.10 48.03 13.50
N SER A 25 -32.65 47.81 14.75
CA SER A 25 -32.67 48.60 15.98
C SER A 25 -31.62 48.14 17.01
N ALA A 26 -31.44 48.97 18.06
CA ALA A 26 -30.56 48.92 19.24
C ALA A 26 -30.58 47.61 20.09
N ALA A 27 -29.77 47.42 21.14
CA ALA A 27 -28.92 48.31 21.97
C ALA A 27 -27.64 47.57 22.43
N ALA A 28 -26.43 48.13 22.60
CA ALA A 28 -25.93 49.40 23.17
C ALA A 28 -25.62 49.37 24.68
N VAL A 29 -24.33 49.38 25.05
CA VAL A 29 -23.73 50.03 26.24
C VAL A 29 -22.28 50.49 25.92
N ARG A 30 -21.89 51.64 26.45
CA ARG A 30 -20.53 52.25 26.60
C ARG A 30 -20.48 52.82 28.05
N PRO A 31 -19.32 53.04 28.75
CA PRO A 31 -18.25 53.93 28.26
C PRO A 31 -16.80 53.83 28.87
N ALA A 32 -15.88 54.61 28.28
CA ALA A 32 -14.77 55.40 28.87
C ALA A 32 -13.57 54.74 29.65
N PRO A 33 -12.42 55.47 29.86
CA PRO A 33 -11.13 54.87 30.28
C PRO A 33 -10.36 55.53 31.46
N GLN A 34 -9.26 54.88 31.91
CA GLN A 34 -8.18 55.33 32.84
C GLN A 34 -8.56 55.52 34.34
N PRO A 35 -7.62 55.65 35.33
CA PRO A 35 -6.13 55.69 35.31
C PRO A 35 -5.41 54.74 36.33
N LEU A 36 -4.09 54.94 36.55
CA LEU A 36 -3.21 54.32 37.58
C LEU A 36 -3.40 54.90 39.01
N PRO A 37 -2.97 54.21 40.09
CA PRO A 37 -1.72 54.61 40.79
C PRO A 37 -0.89 53.48 41.48
N SER A 38 0.15 53.87 42.22
CA SER A 38 1.31 53.11 42.74
C SER A 38 1.25 52.63 44.20
N GLN A 39 2.13 51.69 44.61
CA GLN A 39 3.27 51.89 45.54
C GLN A 39 3.99 50.58 45.97
N GLY A 40 5.27 50.68 46.40
CA GLY A 40 6.02 49.61 47.09
C GLY A 40 7.56 49.69 46.97
N GLN A 41 8.26 50.01 48.07
CA GLN A 41 9.74 49.99 48.23
C GLN A 41 10.08 49.59 49.69
N PRO A 42 11.29 49.09 50.03
CA PRO A 42 12.45 49.98 50.26
C PRO A 42 13.87 49.42 49.95
N THR A 43 14.85 50.35 50.04
CA THR A 43 16.34 50.32 50.07
C THR A 43 17.07 49.08 50.63
N LEU A 44 18.35 48.76 50.33
CA LEU A 44 19.60 49.55 50.07
C LEU A 44 20.48 48.91 48.96
N GLY A 45 21.64 49.41 48.50
CA GLY A 45 22.37 50.69 48.71
C GLY A 45 23.92 50.55 48.79
N LEU A 46 24.68 51.53 48.25
CA LEU A 46 26.17 51.73 48.21
C LEU A 46 26.97 50.75 47.30
N ASP A 47 28.09 51.04 46.61
CA ASP A 47 28.89 52.17 46.03
C ASP A 47 30.20 51.46 45.52
N PHE A 48 31.06 51.89 44.58
CA PHE A 48 31.55 53.19 44.09
C PHE A 48 31.96 53.16 42.58
N ALA A 49 32.05 54.35 41.97
CA ALA A 49 32.90 54.90 40.87
C ALA A 49 33.92 54.01 40.09
N ASP A 50 34.37 54.29 38.84
CA ASP A 50 34.01 55.14 37.65
C ASP A 50 34.93 54.64 36.47
N ASP A 51 35.15 55.16 35.24
CA ASP A 51 34.85 56.40 34.47
C ASP A 51 34.89 56.07 32.92
N ALA A 52 34.90 57.07 32.02
CA ALA A 52 34.97 56.96 30.54
C ALA A 52 36.05 57.92 29.92
N PRO A 53 36.11 58.31 28.61
CA PRO A 53 35.52 57.79 27.35
C PRO A 53 36.49 57.68 26.11
N ASN A 54 35.93 57.17 24.98
CA ASN A 54 36.17 57.36 23.50
C ASN A 54 37.07 58.54 22.94
N PRO A 55 37.35 58.71 21.60
CA PRO A 55 37.35 57.83 20.37
C PRO A 55 38.48 58.09 19.27
N PHE A 56 38.34 57.53 18.03
CA PHE A 56 38.91 57.90 16.68
C PHE A 56 40.31 57.43 16.15
N GLY A 57 40.41 57.09 14.82
CA GLY A 57 41.66 57.33 14.02
C GLY A 57 42.07 56.51 12.74
N ARG A 58 41.45 56.71 11.55
CA ARG A 58 41.98 56.61 10.14
C ARG A 58 42.98 55.53 9.59
N LEU A 59 42.51 54.81 8.54
CA LEU A 59 43.01 54.65 7.13
C LEU A 59 44.51 54.71 6.70
N ALA A 60 45.01 53.66 6.00
CA ALA A 60 45.82 53.65 4.74
C ALA A 60 46.28 52.19 4.40
N LEU A 61 45.99 51.52 3.26
CA LEU A 61 46.37 51.65 1.81
C LEU A 61 47.62 50.84 1.37
N GLY A 62 47.50 49.91 0.40
CA GLY A 62 48.63 49.24 -0.30
C GLY A 62 48.36 47.85 -0.94
N ASP A 63 48.31 47.78 -2.28
CA ASP A 63 48.24 46.56 -3.15
C ASP A 63 49.62 46.30 -3.86
N PRO A 64 49.81 45.34 -4.81
CA PRO A 64 49.31 43.95 -5.01
C PRO A 64 50.55 42.98 -4.99
N PRO A 65 50.96 42.10 -5.96
CA PRO A 65 50.32 41.33 -7.06
C PRO A 65 50.76 39.82 -7.25
N SER A 66 50.34 39.23 -8.37
CA SER A 66 51.00 38.19 -9.21
C SER A 66 51.15 36.70 -8.80
N THR A 67 50.12 35.92 -9.13
CA THR A 67 50.13 34.77 -10.08
C THR A 67 51.31 33.76 -10.19
N SER A 68 51.01 32.45 -10.12
CA SER A 68 51.30 31.46 -11.21
C SER A 68 50.74 30.04 -10.96
N LYS A 69 50.60 29.26 -12.04
CA LYS A 69 50.38 27.78 -12.16
C LYS A 69 51.59 27.21 -12.99
N PRO A 70 51.75 25.90 -13.39
CA PRO A 70 50.83 24.75 -13.33
C PRO A 70 51.45 23.33 -13.05
N SER A 71 50.57 22.31 -13.15
CA SER A 71 50.73 20.85 -13.47
C SER A 71 52.09 20.21 -13.83
N TYR A 72 52.27 18.92 -13.47
CA TYR A 72 52.34 17.76 -14.41
C TYR A 72 52.29 16.38 -13.68
N SER A 73 52.58 15.24 -14.35
CA SER A 73 52.08 13.87 -14.03
C SER A 73 53.13 12.77 -13.74
N ASN A 74 52.69 11.66 -13.10
CA ASN A 74 53.12 10.23 -13.06
C ASN A 74 54.37 9.76 -13.88
N PRO A 75 55.13 8.68 -13.50
CA PRO A 75 54.63 7.41 -12.90
C PRO A 75 55.58 6.56 -11.96
N CYS A 76 55.06 5.39 -11.52
CA CYS A 76 55.70 4.07 -11.17
C CYS A 76 56.86 3.86 -10.15
N THR A 77 56.57 3.00 -9.17
CA THR A 77 57.36 1.86 -8.57
C THR A 77 58.89 1.87 -8.45
N ASP A 78 59.44 1.57 -7.26
CA ASP A 78 60.08 0.26 -6.96
C ASP A 78 60.46 0.01 -5.47
N LEU A 79 61.05 -1.17 -5.17
CA LEU A 79 61.43 -1.74 -3.85
C LEU A 79 62.75 -1.17 -3.23
N PRO A 80 63.13 -1.58 -1.99
CA PRO A 80 64.19 -2.61 -1.87
C PRO A 80 64.04 -3.62 -0.69
N ALA A 81 64.93 -4.63 -0.65
CA ALA A 81 65.10 -5.67 0.40
C ALA A 81 66.48 -5.48 1.12
N PRO A 82 67.28 -6.46 1.65
CA PRO A 82 67.27 -7.95 1.55
C PRO A 82 67.71 -8.75 2.83
N ASP A 83 68.13 -10.02 2.62
CA ASP A 83 69.01 -10.90 3.42
C ASP A 83 68.48 -11.73 4.63
N ALA A 84 68.88 -13.00 4.85
CA ALA A 84 69.50 -14.03 3.96
C ALA A 84 69.49 -15.46 4.60
N ALA A 85 69.38 -16.52 3.76
CA ALA A 85 69.93 -17.92 3.89
C ALA A 85 69.68 -18.77 5.18
N THR A 86 69.57 -20.12 5.23
CA THR A 86 69.54 -21.33 4.33
C THR A 86 69.16 -22.56 5.24
N SER A 87 68.91 -23.82 4.85
CA SER A 87 68.64 -24.59 3.59
C SER A 87 68.18 -26.04 3.95
N THR A 88 67.68 -26.82 2.96
CA THR A 88 67.58 -28.33 2.91
C THR A 88 66.73 -29.09 3.97
N SER A 89 66.04 -30.21 3.70
CA SER A 89 65.54 -30.83 2.45
C SER A 89 64.67 -32.10 2.70
N ILE A 90 63.58 -32.29 1.93
CA ILE A 90 62.97 -33.58 1.50
C ILE A 90 62.14 -34.44 2.51
N SER A 91 61.13 -35.12 1.93
CA SER A 91 60.32 -36.29 2.40
C SER A 91 59.23 -36.18 3.50
N ASP A 92 57.98 -36.08 3.01
CA ASP A 92 56.87 -37.07 3.11
C ASP A 92 56.17 -37.41 4.46
N ARG A 93 54.84 -37.64 4.36
CA ARG A 93 53.88 -38.26 5.31
C ARG A 93 53.57 -37.63 6.69
N GLY A 94 52.44 -36.92 6.73
CA GLY A 94 51.28 -37.37 7.53
C GLY A 94 51.04 -36.79 8.95
N ALA A 95 49.92 -37.25 9.52
CA ALA A 95 49.38 -37.00 10.87
C ALA A 95 48.79 -35.60 11.17
N ALA A 96 47.51 -35.64 11.58
CA ALA A 96 46.62 -34.54 11.95
C ALA A 96 47.11 -33.62 13.09
N ARG A 97 46.50 -32.43 13.17
CA ARG A 97 46.43 -31.61 14.40
C ARG A 97 45.00 -31.17 14.69
N SER A 98 44.71 -31.01 15.98
CA SER A 98 43.40 -30.72 16.56
C SER A 98 43.00 -29.25 16.45
N SER A 99 41.68 -29.01 16.40
CA SER A 99 41.07 -27.69 16.50
C SER A 99 41.02 -27.15 17.95
N PRO A 100 41.09 -25.83 18.16
CA PRO A 100 40.82 -25.20 19.45
C PRO A 100 39.30 -25.04 19.71
N SER A 101 38.90 -24.88 20.97
CA SER A 101 37.50 -24.91 21.43
C SER A 101 36.78 -23.55 21.32
N ALA A 102 35.53 -23.58 20.86
CA ALA A 102 34.67 -22.40 20.74
C ALA A 102 33.91 -22.11 22.06
N SER A 103 34.45 -21.21 22.89
CA SER A 103 33.86 -20.86 24.21
C SER A 103 33.99 -19.38 24.62
N SER A 104 34.17 -18.46 23.65
CA SER A 104 34.44 -17.03 23.91
C SER A 104 33.50 -16.05 23.19
N PHE A 105 32.34 -16.54 22.69
CA PHE A 105 31.43 -15.76 21.82
C PHE A 105 30.03 -15.47 22.41
N SER A 106 29.67 -16.07 23.55
CA SER A 106 28.40 -15.78 24.25
C SER A 106 28.41 -14.39 24.90
N ASP A 107 29.55 -14.01 25.49
CA ASP A 107 29.62 -12.96 26.50
C ASP A 107 29.72 -11.53 25.90
N ARG A 108 29.40 -11.38 24.62
CA ARG A 108 29.35 -10.09 23.90
C ARG A 108 27.95 -9.68 23.43
N LEU A 109 26.92 -10.44 23.79
CA LEU A 109 25.52 -10.18 23.39
C LEU A 109 24.69 -9.45 24.46
N SER A 110 25.27 -9.13 25.62
CA SER A 110 24.57 -8.55 26.78
C SER A 110 24.81 -7.04 27.02
N GLU A 111 25.83 -6.43 26.42
CA GLU A 111 26.22 -5.02 26.68
C GLU A 111 26.02 -4.12 25.45
N CYS A 112 24.77 -3.91 25.05
CA CYS A 112 24.38 -2.95 23.99
C CYS A 112 23.04 -2.26 24.27
N THR A 113 22.79 -1.87 25.53
CA THR A 113 21.57 -1.20 25.99
C THR A 113 21.81 0.30 26.23
N GLY A 114 21.84 1.12 25.17
CA GLY A 114 22.05 2.56 25.36
C GLY A 114 22.29 3.48 24.16
N MET A 115 21.75 3.19 22.97
CA MET A 115 21.67 4.16 21.86
C MET A 115 20.38 3.95 21.06
N ASP A 116 19.81 5.03 20.51
CA ASP A 116 18.61 4.97 19.67
C ASP A 116 18.89 4.29 18.33
N VAL A 117 18.58 2.98 18.27
CA VAL A 117 18.69 2.21 17.02
C VAL A 117 17.51 2.52 16.12
N HIS A 118 17.66 3.56 15.28
CA HIS A 118 16.88 3.68 14.05
C HIS A 118 17.21 2.48 13.15
N TRP A 119 16.39 1.43 13.22
CA TRP A 119 16.51 0.23 12.40
C TRP A 119 16.53 0.59 10.92
N ARG A 120 17.70 0.45 10.27
CA ARG A 120 17.81 0.61 8.82
C ARG A 120 16.95 -0.45 8.15
N LYS A 121 16.19 -0.04 7.13
CA LYS A 121 15.30 -0.91 6.35
C LYS A 121 16.08 -2.17 5.86
N PRO A 122 15.62 -3.39 6.21
CA PRO A 122 16.22 -4.62 5.71
C PRO A 122 16.19 -4.71 4.18
N PRO A 123 17.18 -5.36 3.55
CA PRO A 123 17.15 -5.69 2.13
C PRO A 123 15.93 -6.53 1.75
N ALA A 124 15.29 -6.19 0.62
CA ALA A 124 14.08 -6.86 0.14
C ALA A 124 14.28 -7.54 -1.22
N ILE A 125 13.63 -8.69 -1.43
CA ILE A 125 13.45 -9.28 -2.76
C ILE A 125 12.21 -8.66 -3.42
N GLU A 126 12.38 -8.08 -4.60
CA GLU A 126 11.31 -7.39 -5.34
C GLU A 126 10.66 -8.36 -6.36
N LEU A 127 9.71 -9.21 -5.95
CA LEU A 127 9.05 -10.16 -6.89
C LEU A 127 8.26 -9.43 -7.98
N ARG A 128 7.52 -8.39 -7.59
CA ARG A 128 6.84 -7.49 -8.53
C ARG A 128 7.16 -6.04 -8.17
N PRO A 129 8.19 -5.44 -8.80
CA PRO A 129 8.43 -4.00 -8.73
C PRO A 129 7.21 -3.24 -9.22
N HIS A 130 6.97 -2.14 -8.52
CA HIS A 130 5.73 -1.38 -8.57
C HIS A 130 5.94 -0.04 -7.87
N PRO A 131 5.01 0.92 -7.96
CA PRO A 131 3.57 0.80 -8.32
C PRO A 131 3.21 0.73 -9.83
N LEU A 132 1.90 0.68 -10.10
CA LEU A 132 1.28 0.50 -11.43
C LEU A 132 1.75 1.49 -12.49
N ARG A 133 1.94 0.97 -13.70
CA ARG A 133 1.90 1.73 -14.95
C ARG A 133 0.46 1.68 -15.49
N GLU A 134 -0.01 2.69 -16.21
CA GLU A 134 -1.42 2.77 -16.65
C GLU A 134 -1.88 1.61 -17.55
N THR A 135 -0.94 0.89 -18.18
CA THR A 135 -1.21 -0.34 -18.94
C THR A 135 -1.69 -1.51 -18.08
N GLN A 136 -1.72 -1.33 -16.75
CA GLN A 136 -2.10 -2.32 -15.75
C GLN A 136 -3.34 -1.89 -14.95
N VAL A 137 -4.06 -0.83 -15.37
CA VAL A 137 -5.35 -0.45 -14.78
C VAL A 137 -6.34 -1.61 -15.00
N GLY A 138 -6.86 -2.16 -13.90
CA GLY A 138 -7.68 -3.38 -13.91
C GLY A 138 -6.90 -4.68 -13.71
N CYS A 139 -5.57 -4.64 -13.55
CA CYS A 139 -4.71 -5.77 -13.20
C CYS A 139 -4.24 -5.69 -11.72
N PHE A 140 -5.13 -5.20 -10.84
CA PHE A 140 -4.85 -5.05 -9.41
C PHE A 140 -4.75 -6.42 -8.74
N ILE A 141 -3.77 -6.57 -7.83
CA ILE A 141 -3.68 -7.74 -6.94
C ILE A 141 -4.43 -7.40 -5.65
N ARG A 142 -5.39 -8.25 -5.28
CA ARG A 142 -6.28 -8.06 -4.12
C ARG A 142 -5.83 -8.81 -2.86
N THR A 143 -5.18 -9.96 -3.04
CA THR A 143 -4.79 -10.88 -1.97
C THR A 143 -3.56 -11.66 -2.42
N ILE A 144 -2.75 -12.13 -1.47
CA ILE A 144 -1.69 -13.13 -1.70
C ILE A 144 -1.82 -14.30 -0.72
N ALA A 145 -1.35 -15.47 -1.14
CA ALA A 145 -1.08 -16.65 -0.32
C ALA A 145 0.19 -17.34 -0.85
N ALA A 146 0.71 -18.35 -0.17
CA ALA A 146 1.92 -19.06 -0.62
C ALA A 146 1.92 -20.53 -0.21
N SER A 147 2.71 -21.34 -0.92
CA SER A 147 2.87 -22.78 -0.70
C SER A 147 4.23 -23.27 -1.22
N GLY A 148 4.96 -24.07 -0.44
CA GLY A 148 6.22 -24.68 -0.90
C GLY A 148 7.25 -23.64 -1.33
N SER A 149 7.43 -23.46 -2.65
CA SER A 149 8.26 -22.44 -3.29
C SER A 149 7.48 -21.33 -4.02
N GLN A 150 6.14 -21.38 -4.04
CA GLN A 150 5.28 -20.54 -4.87
C GLN A 150 4.55 -19.45 -4.07
N VAL A 151 4.48 -18.24 -4.65
CA VAL A 151 3.63 -17.13 -4.20
C VAL A 151 2.46 -16.97 -5.17
N TRP A 152 1.24 -17.06 -4.66
CA TRP A 152 -0.03 -16.97 -5.39
C TRP A 152 -0.72 -15.64 -5.11
N ALA A 153 -1.27 -15.01 -6.14
CA ALA A 153 -1.97 -13.73 -6.08
C ALA A 153 -3.37 -13.79 -6.70
N GLY A 154 -4.34 -13.17 -6.05
CA GLY A 154 -5.68 -12.96 -6.60
C GLY A 154 -5.78 -11.66 -7.39
N LEU A 155 -6.24 -11.72 -8.64
CA LEU A 155 -6.43 -10.58 -9.54
C LEU A 155 -7.92 -10.21 -9.69
N GLU A 156 -8.19 -9.03 -10.26
CA GLU A 156 -9.53 -8.65 -10.77
C GLU A 156 -10.09 -9.61 -11.81
N ASN A 157 -9.24 -10.36 -12.50
CA ASN A 157 -9.59 -11.18 -13.65
C ASN A 157 -9.07 -12.63 -13.55
N GLY A 158 -8.54 -13.09 -12.42
CA GLY A 158 -7.86 -14.38 -12.36
C GLY A 158 -7.05 -14.64 -11.10
N VAL A 159 -6.09 -15.53 -11.23
CA VAL A 159 -4.96 -15.72 -10.29
C VAL A 159 -3.64 -15.66 -11.06
N ARG A 160 -2.56 -15.30 -10.37
CA ARG A 160 -1.19 -15.26 -10.89
C ARG A 160 -0.26 -15.96 -9.90
N VAL A 161 0.75 -16.67 -10.39
CA VAL A 161 1.71 -17.41 -9.55
C VAL A 161 3.15 -17.13 -9.95
N TRP A 162 4.00 -16.83 -8.97
CA TRP A 162 5.46 -16.78 -9.11
C TRP A 162 6.07 -17.97 -8.37
N ASN A 163 7.09 -18.59 -8.96
CA ASN A 163 7.99 -19.48 -8.25
C ASN A 163 9.20 -18.67 -7.72
N VAL A 164 9.56 -18.84 -6.45
CA VAL A 164 10.55 -17.98 -5.78
C VAL A 164 11.99 -18.31 -6.22
N SER A 165 12.28 -19.55 -6.65
CA SER A 165 13.57 -19.87 -7.31
C SER A 165 13.80 -19.05 -8.57
N ASP A 166 12.75 -18.88 -9.36
CA ASP A 166 12.80 -18.34 -10.72
C ASP A 166 12.91 -16.81 -10.70
N ALA A 167 12.72 -16.20 -9.53
CA ALA A 167 13.07 -14.81 -9.26
C ALA A 167 14.59 -14.57 -9.25
N PHE A 168 15.38 -15.59 -8.88
CA PHE A 168 16.85 -15.53 -8.84
C PHE A 168 17.51 -16.11 -10.10
N GLU A 169 16.90 -17.10 -10.77
CA GLU A 169 17.43 -17.62 -12.04
C GLU A 169 17.32 -16.57 -13.15
N GLY A 170 18.46 -16.22 -13.77
CA GLY A 170 18.50 -15.27 -14.88
C GLY A 170 17.88 -15.84 -16.16
N PHE A 171 17.24 -14.95 -16.95
CA PHE A 171 16.62 -15.26 -18.24
C PHE A 171 17.48 -16.22 -19.08
N GLY A 172 16.97 -17.44 -19.30
CA GLY A 172 17.61 -18.46 -20.16
C GLY A 172 18.15 -19.70 -19.44
N ARG A 173 18.09 -19.78 -18.10
CA ARG A 173 18.09 -21.07 -17.38
C ARG A 173 16.65 -21.47 -17.01
N ARG A 174 16.45 -22.76 -16.71
CA ARG A 174 15.16 -23.49 -16.56
C ARG A 174 13.95 -22.89 -17.31
N GLY A 175 13.70 -23.32 -18.55
CA GLY A 175 12.38 -23.21 -19.20
C GLY A 175 11.98 -21.82 -19.72
N PHE A 176 12.08 -20.77 -18.91
CA PHE A 176 11.60 -19.40 -19.18
C PHE A 176 12.35 -18.63 -20.28
N GLY A 177 13.20 -19.29 -21.07
CA GLY A 177 13.90 -18.69 -22.23
C GLY A 177 12.97 -18.20 -23.35
N THR A 178 11.67 -18.52 -23.29
CA THR A 178 10.62 -18.01 -24.20
C THR A 178 9.67 -17.02 -23.53
N TRP A 179 9.77 -16.78 -22.22
CA TRP A 179 8.88 -15.89 -21.47
C TRP A 179 9.13 -14.43 -21.88
N LYS A 180 8.05 -13.75 -22.24
CA LYS A 180 8.06 -12.33 -22.62
C LYS A 180 7.14 -11.59 -21.65
N PRO A 181 7.63 -10.60 -20.89
CA PRO A 181 6.77 -9.85 -19.98
C PRO A 181 5.67 -9.10 -20.76
N LYS A 182 4.47 -9.04 -20.16
CA LYS A 182 3.38 -8.18 -20.64
C LYS A 182 3.74 -6.71 -20.37
N ARG A 183 3.26 -5.77 -21.19
CA ARG A 183 3.60 -4.34 -21.10
C ARG A 183 3.29 -3.77 -19.70
N GLY A 184 4.32 -3.38 -18.97
CA GLY A 184 4.28 -2.88 -17.59
C GLY A 184 4.73 -3.87 -16.52
N ASP A 185 4.88 -5.16 -16.85
CA ASP A 185 5.45 -6.19 -15.95
C ASP A 185 6.92 -6.52 -16.34
N GLU A 186 7.63 -5.65 -17.07
CA GLU A 186 8.98 -5.95 -17.62
C GLU A 186 10.04 -6.26 -16.55
N GLU A 187 9.95 -5.60 -15.38
CA GLU A 187 10.86 -5.78 -14.26
C GLU A 187 10.41 -6.89 -13.28
N SER A 188 9.23 -7.50 -13.50
CA SER A 188 8.71 -8.60 -12.67
C SER A 188 9.65 -9.81 -12.68
N ALA A 189 9.66 -10.57 -11.58
CA ALA A 189 10.08 -11.97 -11.64
C ALA A 189 9.13 -12.77 -12.58
N PRO A 190 9.58 -13.87 -13.20
CA PRO A 190 8.73 -14.70 -14.05
C PRO A 190 7.48 -15.19 -13.32
N PHE A 191 6.37 -15.25 -14.05
CA PHE A 191 5.08 -15.71 -13.52
C PHE A 191 4.22 -16.40 -14.57
N GLU A 192 3.30 -17.22 -14.09
CA GLU A 192 2.16 -17.74 -14.84
C GLU A 192 0.86 -17.06 -14.40
N GLU A 193 -0.16 -17.08 -15.25
CA GLU A 193 -1.43 -16.38 -15.05
C GLU A 193 -2.60 -17.23 -15.55
N SER A 194 -3.74 -17.16 -14.86
CA SER A 194 -4.93 -17.93 -15.24
C SER A 194 -5.69 -17.32 -16.40
N CYS A 195 -6.57 -18.13 -16.99
CA CYS A 195 -7.61 -17.62 -17.88
C CYS A 195 -8.54 -16.65 -17.13
N PHE A 196 -9.29 -15.82 -17.88
CA PHE A 196 -10.15 -14.79 -17.32
C PHE A 196 -11.28 -15.37 -16.45
N THR A 197 -11.37 -14.92 -15.20
CA THR A 197 -12.44 -15.25 -14.24
C THR A 197 -12.94 -13.99 -13.51
N SER A 198 -13.96 -14.13 -12.66
CA SER A 198 -14.45 -13.05 -11.78
C SER A 198 -13.39 -12.64 -10.74
N PRO A 199 -13.35 -11.39 -10.24
CA PRO A 199 -12.35 -10.94 -9.27
C PRO A 199 -12.13 -11.92 -8.11
N THR A 200 -10.89 -12.34 -7.91
CA THR A 200 -10.46 -13.17 -6.78
C THR A 200 -10.35 -12.29 -5.54
N ILE A 201 -11.11 -12.64 -4.50
CA ILE A 201 -11.23 -11.87 -3.26
C ILE A 201 -10.36 -12.47 -2.16
N CYS A 202 -10.38 -13.80 -2.01
CA CYS A 202 -9.59 -14.52 -1.00
C CYS A 202 -8.92 -15.77 -1.59
N LEU A 203 -7.81 -16.19 -0.98
CA LEU A 203 -7.05 -17.40 -1.32
C LEU A 203 -6.82 -18.24 -0.07
N VAL A 204 -6.91 -19.57 -0.20
CA VAL A 204 -6.51 -20.55 0.81
C VAL A 204 -5.70 -21.66 0.14
N VAL A 205 -4.74 -22.21 0.86
CA VAL A 205 -3.72 -23.13 0.34
C VAL A 205 -3.79 -24.44 1.11
N ASP A 206 -3.68 -25.57 0.41
CA ASP A 206 -3.54 -26.91 0.98
C ASP A 206 -2.23 -27.56 0.48
N PRO A 207 -1.09 -27.37 1.18
CA PRO A 207 0.21 -27.87 0.72
C PRO A 207 0.27 -29.39 0.54
N SER A 208 -0.28 -30.19 1.46
CA SER A 208 -0.22 -31.67 1.40
C SER A 208 -0.95 -32.27 0.18
N SER A 209 -1.95 -31.56 -0.35
CA SER A 209 -2.72 -31.98 -1.52
C SER A 209 -2.23 -31.33 -2.82
N GLY A 210 -1.33 -30.34 -2.73
CA GLY A 210 -0.90 -29.53 -3.86
C GLY A 210 -2.02 -28.68 -4.48
N LEU A 211 -2.99 -28.21 -3.68
CA LEU A 211 -4.15 -27.44 -4.16
C LEU A 211 -4.21 -26.01 -3.59
N VAL A 212 -4.69 -25.09 -4.43
CA VAL A 212 -5.04 -23.72 -4.01
C VAL A 212 -6.52 -23.47 -4.29
N PHE A 213 -7.22 -22.90 -3.31
CA PHE A 213 -8.62 -22.52 -3.37
C PHE A 213 -8.72 -21.00 -3.53
N SER A 214 -9.51 -20.52 -4.49
CA SER A 214 -9.83 -19.10 -4.63
C SER A 214 -11.32 -18.84 -4.47
N GLY A 215 -11.66 -17.86 -3.64
CA GLY A 215 -13.02 -17.33 -3.47
C GLY A 215 -13.18 -16.05 -4.27
N HIS A 216 -14.30 -15.92 -4.98
CA HIS A 216 -14.48 -14.87 -5.99
C HIS A 216 -15.73 -14.02 -5.78
N LYS A 217 -15.75 -12.85 -6.43
CA LYS A 217 -16.85 -11.88 -6.44
C LYS A 217 -18.14 -12.40 -7.09
N ASP A 218 -18.07 -13.44 -7.92
CA ASP A 218 -19.24 -14.13 -8.48
C ASP A 218 -19.84 -15.18 -7.53
N GLY A 219 -19.40 -15.23 -6.27
CA GLY A 219 -19.86 -16.20 -5.27
C GLY A 219 -19.39 -17.63 -5.54
N ARG A 220 -18.42 -17.83 -6.44
CA ARG A 220 -17.84 -19.14 -6.75
C ARG A 220 -16.55 -19.40 -6.00
N ILE A 221 -16.30 -20.68 -5.75
CA ILE A 221 -14.99 -21.19 -5.40
C ILE A 221 -14.39 -21.87 -6.63
N ARG A 222 -13.07 -21.75 -6.81
CA ARG A 222 -12.28 -22.45 -7.84
C ARG A 222 -11.08 -23.14 -7.19
N ILE A 223 -10.72 -24.31 -7.72
CA ILE A 223 -9.55 -25.11 -7.29
C ILE A 223 -8.49 -25.06 -8.38
N TRP A 224 -7.29 -24.64 -8.02
CA TRP A 224 -6.07 -24.69 -8.83
C TRP A 224 -5.14 -25.78 -8.30
N ARG A 225 -4.26 -26.29 -9.15
CA ARG A 225 -3.22 -27.26 -8.79
C ARG A 225 -1.88 -26.55 -8.76
N MET A 226 -1.06 -26.81 -7.76
CA MET A 226 0.35 -26.39 -7.72
C MET A 226 1.16 -27.22 -8.72
N GLU A 227 2.19 -26.63 -9.30
CA GLU A 227 3.16 -27.42 -10.07
C GLU A 227 4.02 -28.26 -9.12
N SER A 228 4.18 -29.54 -9.45
CA SER A 228 5.13 -30.45 -8.81
C SER A 228 6.46 -30.42 -9.58
N GLU A 229 7.60 -30.54 -8.88
CA GLU A 229 8.95 -30.61 -9.49
C GLU A 229 9.01 -31.64 -10.66
N PRO A 230 9.83 -31.39 -11.69
CA PRO A 230 9.53 -31.84 -13.05
C PRO A 230 10.03 -33.26 -13.39
N GLU A 231 9.51 -34.29 -12.72
CA GLU A 231 9.67 -35.68 -13.18
C GLU A 231 8.79 -35.99 -14.41
N GLY A 232 9.32 -35.61 -15.59
CA GLY A 232 9.14 -36.45 -16.79
C GLY A 232 7.91 -36.23 -17.67
N ARG A 233 7.36 -35.01 -17.81
CA ARG A 233 6.38 -34.70 -18.88
C ARG A 233 6.72 -33.49 -19.75
N LYS A 234 7.71 -33.64 -20.62
CA LYS A 234 7.88 -32.80 -21.82
C LYS A 234 7.41 -33.53 -23.08
N LEU A 235 6.16 -33.28 -23.50
CA LEU A 235 5.76 -33.48 -24.89
C LEU A 235 4.52 -32.63 -25.24
N GLY A 236 4.69 -31.65 -26.13
CA GLY A 236 3.57 -31.07 -26.90
C GLY A 236 2.73 -29.96 -26.26
N MET A 237 3.34 -28.89 -25.73
CA MET A 237 2.69 -27.57 -25.65
C MET A 237 3.62 -26.48 -26.20
N GLU A 238 3.50 -26.24 -27.51
CA GLU A 238 4.01 -25.03 -28.14
C GLU A 238 2.92 -23.95 -28.06
N ASN A 239 3.31 -22.75 -27.62
CA ASN A 239 2.48 -21.70 -26.99
C ASN A 239 2.15 -22.00 -25.52
N GLY A 240 2.38 -21.00 -24.65
CA GLY A 240 2.09 -21.09 -23.22
C GLY A 240 0.58 -21.17 -22.98
N GLY A 241 0.15 -22.17 -22.22
CA GLY A 241 -1.25 -22.32 -21.83
C GLY A 241 -1.55 -21.56 -20.54
N ASP A 242 -2.69 -20.87 -20.51
CA ASP A 242 -3.20 -20.23 -19.30
C ASP A 242 -3.39 -21.26 -18.16
N LEU A 243 -3.05 -20.88 -16.93
CA LEU A 243 -3.26 -21.71 -15.74
C LEU A 243 -4.76 -22.04 -15.58
N ALA A 244 -5.11 -23.32 -15.63
CA ALA A 244 -6.50 -23.78 -15.68
C ALA A 244 -6.98 -24.36 -14.32
N TYR A 245 -8.20 -24.01 -13.91
CA TYR A 245 -8.79 -24.57 -12.70
C TYR A 245 -9.22 -26.04 -12.88
N SER A 246 -8.98 -26.85 -11.86
CA SER A 246 -9.39 -28.25 -11.78
C SER A 246 -10.88 -28.40 -11.52
N LEU A 247 -11.48 -27.55 -10.67
CA LEU A 247 -12.90 -27.60 -10.32
C LEU A 247 -13.45 -26.19 -10.01
N SER A 248 -14.76 -25.97 -10.20
CA SER A 248 -15.46 -24.76 -9.77
C SER A 248 -16.93 -25.04 -9.51
N TRP A 249 -17.50 -24.47 -8.45
CA TRP A 249 -18.92 -24.56 -8.10
C TRP A 249 -19.45 -23.23 -7.56
N GLN A 250 -20.77 -23.07 -7.51
CA GLN A 250 -21.41 -21.95 -6.82
C GLN A 250 -21.39 -22.19 -5.32
N ALA A 251 -20.72 -21.32 -4.56
CA ALA A 251 -20.57 -21.44 -3.11
C ALA A 251 -21.60 -20.56 -2.38
N HIS A 252 -21.72 -19.30 -2.82
CA HIS A 252 -22.62 -18.28 -2.26
C HIS A 252 -23.38 -17.57 -3.40
N ARG A 253 -24.42 -16.81 -3.05
CA ARG A 253 -25.09 -15.89 -4.00
C ARG A 253 -24.44 -14.50 -4.06
N SER A 254 -23.62 -14.21 -3.06
CA SER A 254 -22.82 -13.01 -2.81
C SER A 254 -21.33 -13.35 -2.90
N PRO A 255 -20.41 -12.37 -2.98
CA PRO A 255 -18.96 -12.60 -2.98
C PRO A 255 -18.46 -13.55 -1.89
N VAL A 256 -17.48 -14.41 -2.21
CA VAL A 256 -16.78 -15.22 -1.21
C VAL A 256 -15.71 -14.35 -0.55
N LEU A 257 -15.99 -13.84 0.65
CA LEU A 257 -15.16 -12.84 1.33
C LEU A 257 -13.96 -13.48 2.05
N SER A 258 -14.18 -14.63 2.67
CA SER A 258 -13.17 -15.36 3.42
C SER A 258 -13.34 -16.87 3.29
N MET A 259 -12.26 -17.62 3.50
CA MET A 259 -12.26 -19.09 3.52
C MET A 259 -11.23 -19.59 4.55
N THR A 260 -11.37 -20.82 5.03
CA THR A 260 -10.33 -21.52 5.79
C THR A 260 -10.45 -23.04 5.62
N LEU A 261 -9.37 -23.77 5.91
CA LEU A 261 -9.36 -25.24 5.94
C LEU A 261 -9.26 -25.70 7.40
N THR A 262 -10.18 -26.58 7.82
CA THR A 262 -10.23 -27.06 9.20
C THR A 262 -9.30 -28.24 9.46
N SER A 263 -8.98 -28.45 10.74
CA SER A 263 -8.23 -29.61 11.26
C SER A 263 -8.95 -30.97 11.20
N HIS A 264 -10.13 -31.02 10.56
CA HIS A 264 -10.83 -32.25 10.20
C HIS A 264 -10.89 -32.48 8.68
N GLY A 265 -10.38 -31.53 7.88
CA GLY A 265 -10.51 -31.58 6.43
C GLY A 265 -11.88 -31.13 5.95
N GLU A 266 -12.28 -29.91 6.34
CA GLU A 266 -13.40 -29.22 5.71
C GLU A 266 -12.94 -27.87 5.16
N LEU A 267 -13.44 -27.51 3.99
CA LEU A 267 -13.33 -26.15 3.46
C LEU A 267 -14.53 -25.36 3.98
N TRP A 268 -14.28 -24.35 4.81
CA TRP A 268 -15.29 -23.40 5.28
C TRP A 268 -15.15 -22.08 4.53
N SER A 269 -16.27 -21.41 4.26
CA SER A 269 -16.31 -20.14 3.52
C SER A 269 -17.32 -19.16 4.09
N GLY A 270 -16.97 -17.88 4.09
CA GLY A 270 -17.76 -16.77 4.62
C GLY A 270 -18.15 -15.77 3.55
N SER A 271 -19.34 -15.19 3.67
CA SER A 271 -19.88 -14.21 2.72
C SER A 271 -20.62 -13.06 3.42
N GLU A 272 -21.21 -12.18 2.62
CA GLU A 272 -22.00 -11.03 3.04
C GLU A 272 -23.19 -11.44 3.93
N GLY A 273 -23.61 -10.53 4.82
CA GLY A 273 -24.76 -10.73 5.71
C GLY A 273 -24.60 -11.83 6.78
N GLY A 274 -23.42 -12.44 6.89
CA GLY A 274 -23.10 -13.43 7.92
C GLY A 274 -23.41 -14.88 7.54
N VAL A 275 -23.32 -15.23 6.26
CA VAL A 275 -23.50 -16.61 5.77
C VAL A 275 -22.16 -17.36 5.86
N ILE A 276 -22.16 -18.55 6.48
CA ILE A 276 -20.99 -19.45 6.58
C ILE A 276 -21.41 -20.83 6.08
N ILE A 277 -20.63 -21.38 5.14
CA ILE A 277 -20.91 -22.66 4.46
C ILE A 277 -19.67 -23.54 4.46
N ALA A 278 -19.84 -24.83 4.78
CA ALA A 278 -18.79 -25.85 4.88
C ALA A 278 -18.96 -27.00 3.87
N TRP A 279 -17.84 -27.55 3.36
CA TRP A 279 -17.77 -28.77 2.54
C TRP A 279 -16.74 -29.76 3.08
N SER A 280 -17.08 -31.05 3.09
CA SER A 280 -16.16 -32.12 3.48
C SER A 280 -15.14 -32.46 2.39
N TRP A 281 -13.86 -32.56 2.77
CA TRP A 281 -12.75 -32.95 1.89
C TRP A 281 -13.00 -34.27 1.17
N LYS A 282 -13.69 -35.23 1.81
CA LYS A 282 -14.03 -36.54 1.23
C LYS A 282 -14.90 -36.42 -0.03
N ILE A 283 -15.66 -35.33 -0.16
CA ILE A 283 -16.52 -35.07 -1.32
C ILE A 283 -15.76 -34.25 -2.38
N ILE A 284 -14.93 -33.29 -1.95
CA ILE A 284 -14.03 -32.52 -2.84
C ILE A 284 -13.02 -33.45 -3.53
N SER A 285 -12.33 -34.31 -2.79
CA SER A 285 -11.35 -35.26 -3.35
C SER A 285 -12.02 -36.30 -4.26
N LYS A 286 -13.21 -36.79 -3.90
CA LYS A 286 -14.03 -37.63 -4.80
C LYS A 286 -14.39 -36.89 -6.09
N ALA A 287 -14.80 -35.62 -6.03
CA ALA A 287 -15.09 -34.82 -7.20
C ALA A 287 -13.84 -34.57 -8.07
N LEU A 288 -12.67 -34.38 -7.47
CA LEU A 288 -11.38 -34.24 -8.18
C LEU A 288 -10.87 -35.55 -8.80
N SER A 289 -11.36 -36.71 -8.35
CA SER A 289 -11.06 -38.03 -8.93
C SER A 289 -11.91 -38.40 -10.15
N LEU A 290 -12.94 -37.59 -10.48
CA LEU A 290 -13.78 -37.80 -11.66
C LEU A 290 -13.06 -37.36 -12.95
N SER A 291 -13.54 -37.87 -14.09
CA SER A 291 -12.98 -37.56 -15.40
C SER A 291 -13.16 -36.09 -15.77
N GLN A 292 -12.31 -35.59 -16.69
CA GLN A 292 -12.44 -34.23 -17.25
C GLN A 292 -13.80 -34.03 -17.94
N GLU A 293 -14.40 -35.10 -18.48
CA GLU A 293 -15.72 -35.10 -19.12
C GLU A 293 -16.87 -34.99 -18.08
N ASP A 294 -16.68 -35.61 -16.91
CA ASP A 294 -17.62 -35.56 -15.78
C ASP A 294 -17.57 -34.26 -14.97
N LYS A 295 -16.76 -33.26 -15.38
CA LYS A 295 -16.57 -31.99 -14.64
C LYS A 295 -17.88 -31.31 -14.18
N GLN A 296 -18.93 -31.32 -14.99
CA GLN A 296 -20.23 -30.77 -14.59
C GLN A 296 -20.90 -31.57 -13.45
N ARG A 297 -20.75 -32.90 -13.45
CA ARG A 297 -21.22 -33.78 -12.37
C ARG A 297 -20.37 -33.60 -11.11
N ALA A 298 -19.06 -33.43 -11.26
CA ALA A 298 -18.14 -33.13 -10.17
C ALA A 298 -18.49 -31.81 -9.46
N SER A 299 -18.71 -30.73 -10.23
CA SER A 299 -19.17 -29.44 -9.71
C SER A 299 -20.51 -29.56 -8.98
N ALA A 300 -21.51 -30.18 -9.61
CA ALA A 300 -22.86 -30.34 -9.03
C ALA A 300 -22.88 -31.26 -7.80
N LEU A 301 -21.92 -32.17 -7.65
CA LEU A 301 -21.75 -32.99 -6.45
C LEU A 301 -21.27 -32.13 -5.27
N VAL A 302 -20.24 -31.31 -5.46
CA VAL A 302 -19.73 -30.42 -4.40
C VAL A 302 -20.78 -29.34 -4.06
N GLU A 303 -21.38 -28.71 -5.07
CA GLU A 303 -22.40 -27.66 -4.93
C GLU A 303 -23.62 -28.07 -4.09
N ARG A 304 -23.94 -29.37 -4.03
CA ARG A 304 -25.09 -29.91 -3.26
C ARG A 304 -24.71 -30.56 -1.93
N SER A 305 -23.42 -30.62 -1.61
CA SER A 305 -22.89 -31.34 -0.45
C SER A 305 -22.58 -30.47 0.76
N PHE A 306 -23.06 -29.22 0.75
CA PHE A 306 -22.69 -28.22 1.73
C PHE A 306 -23.51 -28.31 3.02
N VAL A 307 -22.94 -27.80 4.11
CA VAL A 307 -23.64 -27.55 5.37
C VAL A 307 -23.71 -26.03 5.59
N ASP A 308 -24.93 -25.50 5.75
CA ASP A 308 -25.17 -24.10 6.13
C ASP A 308 -25.10 -23.96 7.65
N LEU A 309 -24.02 -23.38 8.16
CA LEU A 309 -23.79 -23.27 9.60
C LEU A 309 -24.69 -22.20 10.24
N ARG A 310 -25.18 -21.23 9.46
CA ARG A 310 -26.15 -20.23 9.92
C ARG A 310 -27.51 -20.88 10.17
N SER A 311 -27.88 -21.87 9.36
CA SER A 311 -29.10 -22.67 9.57
C SER A 311 -29.06 -23.47 10.88
N LEU A 312 -27.91 -24.10 11.19
CA LEU A 312 -27.70 -24.82 12.45
C LEU A 312 -27.73 -23.88 13.66
N ALA A 313 -27.17 -22.68 13.54
CA ALA A 313 -27.18 -21.63 14.57
C ALA A 313 -28.52 -20.85 14.69
N THR A 314 -29.62 -21.37 14.12
CA THR A 314 -30.94 -20.71 14.13
C THR A 314 -31.96 -21.53 14.93
N VAL A 315 -32.18 -21.15 16.19
CA VAL A 315 -33.09 -21.82 17.12
C VAL A 315 -34.40 -21.04 17.22
N GLY A 316 -35.55 -21.71 17.06
CA GLY A 316 -36.87 -21.07 17.14
C GLY A 316 -37.14 -19.99 16.07
N GLY A 317 -36.38 -20.00 14.98
CA GLY A 317 -36.44 -18.95 13.94
C GLY A 317 -35.56 -17.72 14.21
N MET A 318 -34.87 -17.66 15.35
CA MET A 318 -33.91 -16.60 15.68
C MET A 318 -32.48 -17.11 15.49
N CYS A 319 -31.71 -16.40 14.64
CA CYS A 319 -30.31 -16.72 14.39
C CYS A 319 -29.41 -16.03 15.42
N LEU A 320 -28.52 -16.79 16.06
CA LEU A 320 -27.56 -16.25 17.04
C LEU A 320 -26.41 -15.46 16.40
N LEU A 321 -26.20 -15.60 15.08
CA LEU A 321 -25.18 -14.84 14.35
C LEU A 321 -25.69 -13.45 13.93
N PRO A 322 -24.87 -12.39 14.13
CA PRO A 322 -25.11 -11.10 13.52
C PRO A 322 -25.35 -11.18 12.00
N THR A 323 -26.18 -10.26 11.50
CA THR A 323 -26.35 -10.02 10.05
C THR A 323 -25.25 -9.08 9.58
N ALA A 324 -24.00 -9.55 9.58
CA ALA A 324 -22.80 -8.78 9.27
C ALA A 324 -21.77 -9.66 8.54
N ASP A 325 -21.00 -9.04 7.64
CA ASP A 325 -20.13 -9.75 6.69
C ASP A 325 -18.98 -10.50 7.39
N ILE A 326 -18.70 -11.73 6.94
CA ILE A 326 -17.65 -12.58 7.51
C ILE A 326 -16.30 -12.20 6.88
N LYS A 327 -15.63 -11.22 7.49
CA LYS A 327 -14.34 -10.67 7.03
C LYS A 327 -13.19 -11.68 7.11
N CYS A 328 -13.12 -12.46 8.19
CA CYS A 328 -12.07 -13.46 8.36
C CYS A 328 -12.64 -14.79 8.88
N LEU A 329 -12.06 -15.88 8.40
CA LEU A 329 -12.21 -17.24 8.93
C LEU A 329 -10.82 -17.77 9.28
N LEU A 330 -10.68 -18.32 10.49
CA LEU A 330 -9.41 -18.81 11.01
C LEU A 330 -9.62 -20.16 11.72
N SER A 331 -8.97 -21.21 11.21
CA SER A 331 -8.94 -22.51 11.88
C SER A 331 -7.92 -22.52 13.02
N ASP A 332 -8.38 -22.83 14.23
CA ASP A 332 -7.54 -23.25 15.35
C ASP A 332 -7.23 -24.74 15.19
N ASN A 333 -6.08 -25.00 14.58
CA ASN A 333 -5.58 -26.36 14.35
C ASN A 333 -4.98 -27.00 15.61
N PHE A 334 -4.87 -26.30 16.74
CA PHE A 334 -4.44 -26.88 18.01
C PHE A 334 -5.60 -27.59 18.71
N TYR A 335 -6.77 -26.94 18.78
CA TYR A 335 -7.92 -27.41 19.57
C TYR A 335 -9.19 -27.71 18.75
N SER A 336 -9.07 -27.89 17.42
CA SER A 336 -10.17 -28.20 16.51
C SER A 336 -11.35 -27.21 16.60
N LYS A 337 -11.07 -25.91 16.44
CA LYS A 337 -12.10 -24.85 16.40
C LYS A 337 -11.98 -23.99 15.16
N VAL A 338 -13.04 -23.25 14.84
CA VAL A 338 -12.99 -22.18 13.83
C VAL A 338 -13.46 -20.88 14.45
N TRP A 339 -12.75 -19.80 14.15
CA TRP A 339 -13.15 -18.43 14.47
C TRP A 339 -13.68 -17.77 13.20
N SER A 340 -14.86 -17.15 13.29
CA SER A 340 -15.40 -16.27 12.24
C SER A 340 -15.58 -14.87 12.80
N SER A 341 -15.02 -13.85 12.15
CA SER A 341 -15.10 -12.46 12.59
C SER A 341 -15.85 -11.55 11.62
N SER A 342 -16.72 -10.71 12.18
CA SER A 342 -17.20 -9.48 11.56
C SER A 342 -16.31 -8.30 11.99
N SER A 343 -16.63 -7.09 11.52
CA SER A 343 -15.93 -5.86 11.96
C SER A 343 -16.00 -5.59 13.47
N LEU A 344 -17.04 -6.08 14.18
CA LEU A 344 -17.31 -5.71 15.59
C LEU A 344 -17.57 -6.91 16.52
N SER A 345 -17.57 -8.13 15.99
CA SER A 345 -17.85 -9.34 16.77
C SER A 345 -17.21 -10.60 16.21
N PHE A 346 -17.05 -11.58 17.08
CA PHE A 346 -16.49 -12.91 16.82
C PHE A 346 -17.53 -13.98 17.15
N ALA A 347 -17.54 -15.05 16.37
CA ALA A 347 -18.23 -16.29 16.68
C ALA A 347 -17.21 -17.45 16.65
N LEU A 348 -17.29 -18.30 17.68
CA LEU A 348 -16.41 -19.43 17.91
C LEU A 348 -17.17 -20.73 17.68
N TRP A 349 -16.61 -21.62 16.88
CA TRP A 349 -17.25 -22.86 16.42
C TRP A 349 -16.41 -24.08 16.76
N ASP A 350 -17.04 -25.22 17.01
CA ASP A 350 -16.37 -26.52 16.98
C ASP A 350 -16.14 -26.94 15.51
N ALA A 351 -14.92 -27.36 15.15
CA ALA A 351 -14.59 -27.70 13.78
C ALA A 351 -15.12 -29.08 13.34
N ASN A 352 -15.49 -29.94 14.29
CA ASN A 352 -15.98 -31.29 14.07
C ASN A 352 -17.52 -31.33 14.06
N THR A 353 -18.16 -30.92 15.16
CA THR A 353 -19.64 -30.92 15.29
C THR A 353 -20.30 -29.77 14.53
N LYS A 354 -19.54 -28.72 14.19
CA LYS A 354 -20.00 -27.45 13.59
C LYS A 354 -20.95 -26.64 14.48
N GLU A 355 -21.00 -26.94 15.78
CA GLU A 355 -21.81 -26.21 16.74
C GLU A 355 -21.23 -24.82 17.06
N LEU A 356 -22.11 -23.86 17.31
CA LEU A 356 -21.76 -22.51 17.71
C LEU A 356 -21.51 -22.47 19.23
N LEU A 357 -20.25 -22.32 19.63
CA LEU A 357 -19.82 -22.38 21.02
C LEU A 357 -19.98 -21.06 21.78
N LYS A 358 -19.72 -19.91 21.13
CA LYS A 358 -19.74 -18.58 21.75
C LYS A 358 -19.86 -17.47 20.69
N VAL A 359 -20.60 -16.39 20.99
CA VAL A 359 -20.59 -15.14 20.22
C VAL A 359 -20.24 -13.99 21.16
N PHE A 360 -19.30 -13.12 20.77
CA PHE A 360 -18.80 -12.02 21.61
C PHE A 360 -18.35 -10.82 20.79
N ASN A 361 -18.40 -9.62 21.38
CA ASN A 361 -17.97 -8.39 20.74
C ASN A 361 -16.44 -8.17 20.80
N ILE A 362 -15.94 -7.11 20.16
CA ILE A 362 -14.54 -6.66 20.24
C ILE A 362 -14.02 -6.40 21.67
N ASP A 363 -14.90 -6.22 22.65
CA ASP A 363 -14.52 -6.08 24.06
C ASP A 363 -14.50 -7.41 24.85
N GLY A 364 -14.82 -8.53 24.21
CA GLY A 364 -14.85 -9.87 24.82
C GLY A 364 -16.13 -10.18 25.60
N GLN A 365 -17.11 -9.28 25.56
CA GLN A 365 -18.42 -9.46 26.18
C GLN A 365 -19.30 -10.34 25.28
N VAL A 366 -19.96 -11.34 25.86
CA VAL A 366 -20.85 -12.25 25.12
C VAL A 366 -22.08 -11.49 24.61
N GLU A 367 -22.40 -11.58 23.31
CA GLU A 367 -23.54 -10.87 22.69
C GLU A 367 -24.89 -11.53 23.08
N THR A 368 -25.28 -11.38 24.34
CA THR A 368 -26.55 -11.84 24.92
C THR A 368 -27.70 -10.91 24.53
N ARG A 369 -28.22 -11.05 23.30
CA ARG A 369 -29.46 -10.38 22.89
C ARG A 369 -30.70 -11.19 23.27
N PHE A 370 -31.60 -10.74 24.13
CA PHE A 370 -31.55 -9.68 25.16
C PHE A 370 -32.63 -10.01 26.21
N ASP A 371 -32.55 -9.45 27.43
CA ASP A 371 -33.53 -9.68 28.49
C ASP A 371 -34.93 -9.13 28.16
N THR A 372 -35.80 -9.98 27.62
CA THR A 372 -37.25 -9.70 27.49
C THR A 372 -38.10 -10.96 27.69
N LEU A 373 -37.63 -11.92 28.50
CA LEU A 373 -38.29 -13.20 28.75
C LEU A 373 -38.60 -13.49 30.24
N GLN A 374 -38.65 -12.46 31.10
CA GLN A 374 -39.03 -12.62 32.52
C GLN A 374 -40.18 -11.69 33.01
N VAL A 375 -40.85 -10.95 32.12
CA VAL A 375 -41.99 -10.08 32.50
C VAL A 375 -43.25 -10.39 31.67
N GLN A 376 -43.65 -11.66 31.62
CA GLN A 376 -45.01 -12.04 31.23
C GLN A 376 -45.49 -13.40 31.75
N ASN A 377 -45.08 -13.77 32.99
CA ASN A 377 -45.68 -14.86 33.76
C ASN A 377 -46.52 -14.31 34.91
N SER A 378 -47.67 -13.74 34.57
CA SER A 378 -48.74 -13.38 35.52
C SER A 378 -50.07 -13.86 34.94
N CYS A 379 -50.75 -14.75 35.64
CA CYS A 379 -52.02 -15.35 35.24
C CYS A 379 -53.15 -14.31 35.23
N GLU A 380 -54.03 -14.36 34.22
CA GLU A 380 -55.46 -14.07 34.41
C GLU A 380 -56.33 -14.72 33.30
N GLU A 381 -57.63 -14.74 33.56
CA GLU A 381 -58.61 -15.79 33.25
C GLU A 381 -59.01 -16.09 31.78
N VAL A 382 -59.66 -17.24 31.59
CA VAL A 382 -60.28 -17.67 30.32
C VAL A 382 -61.66 -17.03 30.16
N GLY A 383 -61.81 -16.12 29.18
CA GLY A 383 -63.10 -15.57 28.75
C GLY A 383 -63.55 -16.13 27.39
N ASP A 384 -64.63 -16.91 27.37
CA ASP A 384 -65.21 -17.47 26.14
C ASP A 384 -66.05 -16.44 25.38
N MET A 385 -65.73 -16.17 24.10
CA MET A 385 -66.76 -15.79 23.13
C MET A 385 -66.46 -16.15 21.66
N ARG A 386 -67.28 -17.07 21.17
CA ARG A 386 -67.38 -17.61 19.80
C ARG A 386 -68.12 -16.69 18.83
N ILE A 387 -67.65 -16.53 17.57
CA ILE A 387 -68.49 -16.21 16.39
C ILE A 387 -67.75 -16.58 15.08
N ASN A 388 -68.53 -16.86 14.01
CA ASN A 388 -68.05 -17.42 12.73
C ASN A 388 -68.08 -16.41 11.55
N LEU A 389 -67.40 -16.83 10.47
CA LEU A 389 -67.42 -16.36 9.07
C LEU A 389 -68.60 -15.45 8.63
N SER A 390 -68.33 -14.40 7.83
CA SER A 390 -68.47 -14.48 6.34
C SER A 390 -68.53 -13.12 5.57
N SER A 391 -68.06 -13.16 4.31
CA SER A 391 -68.52 -12.40 3.12
C SER A 391 -68.28 -10.87 2.95
N THR A 392 -67.60 -10.53 1.84
CA THR A 392 -67.88 -9.45 0.84
C THR A 392 -68.47 -8.09 1.30
N SER A 393 -67.95 -6.90 0.93
CA SER A 393 -67.32 -6.49 -0.35
C SER A 393 -66.68 -5.08 -0.34
N LYS A 394 -65.95 -4.76 -1.43
CA LYS A 394 -65.61 -3.43 -2.03
C LYS A 394 -66.24 -2.19 -1.32
N LYS A 395 -65.50 -1.12 -0.99
CA LYS A 395 -64.58 -0.31 -1.82
C LYS A 395 -63.63 0.58 -0.97
N ALA A 396 -62.73 1.33 -1.61
CA ALA A 396 -61.65 2.08 -0.94
C ALA A 396 -62.06 3.48 -0.40
N ILE A 397 -61.40 3.94 0.67
CA ILE A 397 -60.46 5.08 0.71
C ILE A 397 -59.88 5.22 2.14
N ASN A 398 -58.56 5.06 2.31
CA ASN A 398 -57.73 5.86 3.24
C ASN A 398 -56.21 5.62 3.05
N PHE A 399 -55.70 5.94 1.85
CA PHE A 399 -54.28 5.80 1.51
C PHE A 399 -53.35 6.66 2.40
N PHE A 400 -53.87 7.77 2.95
CA PHE A 400 -53.10 8.77 3.70
C PHE A 400 -52.80 8.45 5.18
N GLN A 401 -53.33 7.35 5.74
CA GLN A 401 -52.96 6.94 7.12
C GLN A 401 -51.81 5.93 7.14
N ARG A 402 -51.72 5.01 6.17
CA ARG A 402 -50.59 4.06 6.08
C ARG A 402 -49.28 4.73 5.68
N SER A 403 -49.31 5.71 4.77
CA SER A 403 -48.12 6.47 4.37
C SER A 403 -47.45 7.15 5.57
N ARG A 404 -48.22 7.68 6.52
CA ARG A 404 -47.69 8.37 7.71
C ARG A 404 -47.04 7.41 8.72
N HIS A 405 -47.53 6.18 8.86
CA HIS A 405 -46.89 5.17 9.71
C HIS A 405 -45.59 4.65 9.08
N VAL A 406 -45.64 4.29 7.79
CA VAL A 406 -44.45 3.83 7.03
C VAL A 406 -43.39 4.93 6.94
N LEU A 407 -43.74 6.21 6.80
CA LEU A 407 -42.78 7.32 6.87
C LEU A 407 -42.21 7.54 8.26
N LEU A 408 -42.95 7.23 9.34
CA LEU A 408 -42.42 7.30 10.71
C LEU A 408 -41.51 6.11 11.04
N GLU A 409 -41.83 4.91 10.55
CA GLU A 409 -40.95 3.74 10.63
C GLU A 409 -39.70 3.94 9.76
N ALA A 410 -39.83 4.44 8.54
CA ALA A 410 -38.69 4.78 7.67
C ALA A 410 -37.83 5.89 8.30
N ALA A 411 -38.42 6.98 8.83
CA ALA A 411 -37.67 8.01 9.55
C ALA A 411 -37.14 7.52 10.92
N GLY A 412 -37.66 6.42 11.46
CA GLY A 412 -37.15 5.73 12.64
C GLY A 412 -35.96 4.81 12.30
N ALA A 413 -36.04 4.09 11.18
CA ALA A 413 -34.98 3.27 10.62
C ALA A 413 -33.81 4.13 10.13
N VAL A 414 -34.09 5.22 9.41
CA VAL A 414 -33.08 6.22 9.00
C VAL A 414 -32.46 6.91 10.22
N ARG A 415 -33.21 7.19 11.30
CA ARG A 415 -32.61 7.68 12.54
C ARG A 415 -31.82 6.61 13.31
N LYS A 416 -32.19 5.33 13.25
CA LYS A 416 -31.37 4.22 13.78
C LYS A 416 -30.14 3.93 12.92
N ALA A 417 -30.17 4.22 11.63
CA ALA A 417 -29.00 4.18 10.75
C ALA A 417 -28.08 5.39 11.02
N ALA A 418 -28.63 6.60 11.07
CA ALA A 418 -27.88 7.83 11.36
C ALA A 418 -27.29 7.83 12.79
N ALA A 419 -27.97 7.22 13.77
CA ALA A 419 -27.44 7.01 15.12
C ALA A 419 -26.41 5.87 15.19
N LYS A 420 -26.36 4.96 14.20
CA LYS A 420 -25.25 4.01 14.04
C LYS A 420 -24.06 4.58 13.28
N SER A 421 -24.26 5.58 12.43
CA SER A 421 -23.18 6.38 11.82
C SER A 421 -22.77 7.59 12.69
N ALA A 422 -23.03 7.54 14.00
CA ALA A 422 -22.74 8.63 14.94
C ALA A 422 -21.35 8.51 15.59
N PHE A 423 -20.30 8.42 14.76
CA PHE A 423 -18.91 8.80 15.09
C PHE A 423 -18.31 8.31 16.45
N GLY A 424 -18.63 7.08 16.87
CA GLY A 424 -18.10 6.47 18.10
C GLY A 424 -17.08 5.35 17.85
N ASP A 425 -17.58 4.17 17.47
CA ASP A 425 -16.85 2.90 17.66
C ASP A 425 -15.95 2.47 16.48
N ASP A 426 -16.01 3.17 15.34
CA ASP A 426 -15.39 2.76 14.07
C ASP A 426 -13.86 2.58 14.16
N TYR A 427 -13.21 3.22 15.14
CA TYR A 427 -11.76 3.14 15.36
C TYR A 427 -11.28 1.81 15.97
N ARG A 428 -12.14 1.04 16.66
CA ARG A 428 -11.76 -0.23 17.31
C ARG A 428 -12.15 -1.49 16.51
N ARG A 429 -12.75 -1.33 15.33
CA ARG A 429 -13.20 -2.45 14.50
C ARG A 429 -12.06 -3.39 14.11
N THR A 430 -12.32 -4.69 14.13
CA THR A 430 -11.37 -5.75 13.76
C THR A 430 -11.29 -5.91 12.25
N GLU A 431 -10.06 -6.02 11.75
CA GLU A 431 -9.76 -5.99 10.31
C GLU A 431 -8.81 -7.12 9.89
N ALA A 432 -8.03 -7.67 10.82
CA ALA A 432 -7.19 -8.85 10.60
C ALA A 432 -7.22 -9.78 11.82
N LEU A 433 -7.09 -11.09 11.59
CA LEU A 433 -7.09 -12.13 12.63
C LEU A 433 -6.04 -13.20 12.27
N THR A 434 -5.29 -13.70 13.25
CA THR A 434 -4.26 -14.73 13.05
C THR A 434 -4.04 -15.59 14.30
N ILE A 435 -3.31 -16.72 14.17
CA ILE A 435 -2.99 -17.65 15.26
C ILE A 435 -1.48 -17.84 15.37
N THR A 436 -0.94 -17.72 16.58
CA THR A 436 0.50 -17.92 16.86
C THR A 436 0.83 -19.36 17.22
N VAL A 437 2.10 -19.76 17.13
CA VAL A 437 2.58 -21.17 17.26
C VAL A 437 2.40 -21.80 18.65
N ASN A 438 1.76 -21.11 19.59
CA ASN A 438 1.37 -21.57 20.91
C ASN A 438 -0.17 -21.66 21.08
N GLY A 439 -0.93 -21.51 19.99
CA GLY A 439 -2.41 -21.55 19.98
C GLY A 439 -3.08 -20.23 20.38
N MET A 440 -2.34 -19.15 20.56
CA MET A 440 -2.91 -17.85 20.95
C MET A 440 -3.36 -17.04 19.73
N ILE A 441 -4.57 -16.49 19.81
CA ILE A 441 -5.23 -15.77 18.72
C ILE A 441 -4.92 -14.27 18.85
N TRP A 442 -4.67 -13.60 17.74
CA TRP A 442 -4.37 -12.16 17.70
C TRP A 442 -5.25 -11.45 16.68
N SER A 443 -5.91 -10.35 17.10
CA SER A 443 -6.71 -9.49 16.22
C SER A 443 -6.10 -8.10 16.10
N GLY A 444 -6.10 -7.55 14.87
CA GLY A 444 -5.67 -6.19 14.58
C GLY A 444 -6.84 -5.25 14.31
N CYS A 445 -6.78 -4.04 14.89
CA CYS A 445 -7.84 -3.04 14.84
C CYS A 445 -7.49 -1.82 13.96
N ALA A 446 -8.52 -1.09 13.54
CA ALA A 446 -8.44 0.10 12.69
C ALA A 446 -7.66 1.30 13.28
N ASN A 447 -7.41 1.31 14.60
CA ASN A 447 -6.60 2.33 15.29
C ASN A 447 -5.14 1.91 15.54
N GLY A 448 -4.72 0.71 15.12
CA GLY A 448 -3.38 0.18 15.39
C GLY A 448 -3.26 -0.68 16.65
N LEU A 449 -4.35 -0.90 17.37
CA LEU A 449 -4.39 -1.79 18.54
C LEU A 449 -4.34 -3.26 18.11
N LEU A 450 -3.50 -4.03 18.81
CA LEU A 450 -3.47 -5.49 18.78
C LEU A 450 -4.08 -6.02 20.08
N ILE A 451 -4.93 -7.04 19.96
CA ILE A 451 -5.56 -7.72 21.10
C ILE A 451 -5.21 -9.21 21.00
N GLN A 452 -4.66 -9.77 22.09
CA GLN A 452 -4.42 -11.20 22.25
C GLN A 452 -5.61 -11.87 22.96
N TRP A 453 -6.02 -13.03 22.46
CA TRP A 453 -7.15 -13.80 22.95
C TRP A 453 -6.78 -15.25 23.25
N ASP A 454 -7.42 -15.83 24.26
CA ASP A 454 -7.37 -17.28 24.52
C ASP A 454 -8.27 -18.08 23.56
N ARG A 455 -8.11 -19.41 23.57
CA ARG A 455 -8.92 -20.39 22.80
C ARG A 455 -10.41 -20.44 23.16
N TYR A 456 -10.89 -19.57 24.04
CA TYR A 456 -12.28 -19.46 24.48
C TYR A 456 -12.87 -18.06 24.24
N GLY A 457 -12.12 -17.12 23.63
CA GLY A 457 -12.59 -15.76 23.41
C GLY A 457 -12.57 -14.88 24.66
N HIS A 458 -11.56 -15.02 25.52
CA HIS A 458 -11.23 -14.06 26.57
C HIS A 458 -10.02 -13.23 26.14
N ARG A 459 -10.06 -11.92 26.39
CA ARG A 459 -8.95 -11.00 26.14
C ARG A 459 -7.90 -11.18 27.22
N LEU A 460 -6.63 -11.22 26.83
CA LEU A 460 -5.49 -11.43 27.74
C LEU A 460 -4.57 -10.22 27.81
N GLN A 461 -4.24 -9.65 26.65
CA GLN A 461 -3.28 -8.57 26.51
C GLN A 461 -3.69 -7.61 25.39
N GLU A 462 -3.43 -6.33 25.59
CA GLU A 462 -3.55 -5.28 24.58
C GLU A 462 -2.17 -4.69 24.32
N VAL A 463 -1.84 -4.45 23.04
CA VAL A 463 -0.54 -3.93 22.61
C VAL A 463 -0.74 -2.90 21.51
N GLN A 464 -0.08 -1.75 21.61
CA GLN A 464 -0.09 -0.72 20.56
C GLN A 464 1.29 -0.08 20.40
N HIS A 465 2.03 -0.51 19.39
CA HIS A 465 3.34 0.07 18.99
C HIS A 465 3.22 1.03 17.78
N HIS A 466 2.00 1.27 17.30
CA HIS A 466 1.72 2.14 16.15
C HIS A 466 0.28 2.67 16.18
N SER A 467 0.04 3.87 15.64
CA SER A 467 -1.30 4.50 15.56
C SER A 467 -1.94 4.40 14.18
N SER A 468 -1.26 3.77 13.22
CA SER A 468 -1.80 3.49 11.88
C SER A 468 -2.72 2.27 11.91
N TYR A 469 -3.67 2.23 10.99
CA TYR A 469 -4.68 1.17 10.85
C TYR A 469 -4.02 -0.16 10.44
N ILE A 470 -4.28 -1.25 11.18
CA ILE A 470 -3.78 -2.59 10.84
C ILE A 470 -4.64 -3.18 9.73
N GLN A 471 -4.01 -3.52 8.61
CA GLN A 471 -4.66 -4.02 7.40
C GLN A 471 -4.50 -5.55 7.24
N CYS A 472 -3.36 -6.11 7.68
CA CYS A 472 -3.14 -7.56 7.67
C CYS A 472 -2.18 -8.00 8.78
N LEU A 473 -2.27 -9.28 9.17
CA LEU A 473 -1.40 -9.94 10.14
C LEU A 473 -0.86 -11.25 9.54
N SER A 474 0.35 -11.65 9.93
CA SER A 474 0.94 -12.93 9.55
C SER A 474 1.86 -13.44 10.65
N THR A 475 1.99 -14.76 10.80
CA THR A 475 2.70 -15.41 11.90
C THR A 475 3.63 -16.48 11.35
N PHE A 476 4.87 -16.51 11.85
CA PHE A 476 5.73 -17.68 11.69
C PHE A 476 6.66 -17.81 12.89
N GLY A 477 6.80 -19.04 13.39
CA GLY A 477 7.60 -19.31 14.59
C GLY A 477 7.21 -18.40 15.75
N THR A 478 8.20 -17.90 16.48
CA THR A 478 8.00 -16.95 17.58
C THR A 478 7.80 -15.49 17.14
N ARG A 479 7.36 -15.21 15.90
CA ARG A 479 7.19 -13.85 15.38
C ARG A 479 5.80 -13.59 14.79
N LEU A 480 5.21 -12.47 15.19
CA LEU A 480 3.98 -11.90 14.65
C LEU A 480 4.34 -10.63 13.85
N TRP A 481 3.94 -10.63 12.59
CA TRP A 481 4.19 -9.57 11.61
C TRP A 481 2.90 -8.79 11.35
N ILE A 482 3.00 -7.46 11.29
CA ILE A 482 1.86 -6.55 11.23
C ILE A 482 2.03 -5.59 10.05
N GLY A 483 1.05 -5.58 9.14
CA GLY A 483 1.01 -4.69 7.97
C GLY A 483 0.04 -3.53 8.18
N TYR A 484 0.53 -2.30 7.99
CA TYR A 484 -0.22 -1.07 8.25
C TYR A 484 -0.66 -0.30 6.99
N MET A 485 -1.68 0.55 7.15
CA MET A 485 -2.27 1.39 6.11
C MET A 485 -1.33 2.46 5.51
N ASP A 486 -0.29 2.88 6.24
CA ASP A 486 0.75 3.80 5.76
C ASP A 486 1.88 3.10 4.98
N GLY A 487 1.88 1.76 4.94
CA GLY A 487 2.92 0.95 4.28
C GLY A 487 4.08 0.54 5.19
N THR A 488 4.01 0.87 6.48
CA THR A 488 4.89 0.34 7.53
C THR A 488 4.60 -1.14 7.80
N ILE A 489 5.66 -1.90 8.07
CA ILE A 489 5.61 -3.23 8.69
C ILE A 489 6.22 -3.14 10.10
N GLN A 490 5.63 -3.84 11.06
CA GLN A 490 6.27 -4.10 12.36
C GLN A 490 6.34 -5.60 12.63
N VAL A 491 7.28 -5.99 13.49
CA VAL A 491 7.51 -7.36 13.94
C VAL A 491 7.55 -7.36 15.46
N ILE A 492 6.75 -8.23 16.08
CA ILE A 492 6.71 -8.44 17.53
C ILE A 492 6.92 -9.93 17.86
N ASP A 493 7.32 -10.24 19.08
CA ASP A 493 7.32 -11.62 19.59
C ASP A 493 5.93 -12.05 20.09
N ILE A 494 5.78 -13.33 20.44
CA ILE A 494 4.49 -13.91 20.89
C ILE A 494 4.06 -13.41 22.29
N GLU A 495 4.98 -12.76 23.01
CA GLU A 495 4.78 -12.03 24.26
C GLU A 495 4.36 -10.54 24.03
N GLY A 496 4.36 -10.07 22.77
CA GLY A 496 3.87 -8.75 22.37
C GLY A 496 4.90 -7.62 22.40
N LYS A 497 6.18 -7.92 22.62
CA LYS A 497 7.27 -6.93 22.63
C LYS A 497 7.73 -6.63 21.20
N LEU A 498 7.98 -5.36 20.92
CA LEU A 498 8.49 -4.89 19.63
C LEU A 498 9.91 -5.41 19.37
N LEU A 499 10.09 -6.12 18.25
CA LEU A 499 11.39 -6.53 17.73
C LEU A 499 11.94 -5.49 16.74
N GLY A 500 11.05 -4.82 15.99
CA GLY A 500 11.38 -3.66 15.15
C GLY A 500 10.32 -3.38 14.09
N GLY A 501 10.59 -2.44 13.19
CA GLY A 501 9.70 -2.10 12.08
C GLY A 501 10.31 -1.09 11.11
N TRP A 502 9.77 -1.02 9.91
CA TRP A 502 10.27 -0.16 8.82
C TRP A 502 9.18 0.12 7.77
N ILE A 503 9.39 1.14 6.95
CA ILE A 503 8.52 1.45 5.80
C ILE A 503 8.80 0.41 4.69
N ALA A 504 8.01 -0.66 4.65
CA ALA A 504 8.11 -1.73 3.64
C ALA A 504 7.75 -1.19 2.25
N HIS A 505 6.62 -0.46 2.17
CA HIS A 505 6.04 0.13 0.97
C HIS A 505 5.62 1.58 1.23
N ARG A 506 5.35 2.37 0.19
CA ARG A 506 4.81 3.74 0.35
C ARG A 506 3.28 3.80 0.26
N ASN A 507 2.59 2.68 0.53
CA ASN A 507 1.16 2.45 0.33
C ASN A 507 0.70 1.31 1.27
N PRO A 508 -0.61 1.22 1.62
CA PRO A 508 -1.14 0.22 2.56
C PRO A 508 -0.66 -1.20 2.29
N ILE A 509 -0.23 -1.95 3.32
CA ILE A 509 0.06 -3.38 3.19
C ILE A 509 -1.24 -4.17 3.35
N ILE A 510 -1.77 -4.71 2.26
CA ILE A 510 -3.10 -5.36 2.20
C ILE A 510 -3.04 -6.90 2.27
N GLY A 511 -1.85 -7.49 2.23
CA GLY A 511 -1.71 -8.95 2.36
C GLY A 511 -0.27 -9.37 2.68
N MET A 512 -0.13 -10.55 3.28
CA MET A 512 1.14 -11.15 3.67
C MET A 512 1.11 -12.68 3.49
N ALA A 513 2.21 -13.27 3.04
CA ALA A 513 2.34 -14.72 2.84
C ALA A 513 3.78 -15.20 3.10
N VAL A 514 3.95 -16.39 3.67
CA VAL A 514 5.25 -16.94 4.09
C VAL A 514 5.68 -18.08 3.17
N VAL A 515 6.94 -18.11 2.72
CA VAL A 515 7.48 -19.14 1.81
C VAL A 515 9.01 -19.23 1.91
N GLY A 516 9.55 -20.44 2.07
CA GLY A 516 10.98 -20.65 2.38
C GLY A 516 11.39 -19.85 3.62
N SER A 517 12.50 -19.12 3.53
CA SER A 517 12.99 -18.20 4.58
C SER A 517 12.46 -16.75 4.44
N TYR A 518 11.38 -16.52 3.68
CA TYR A 518 10.87 -15.18 3.36
C TYR A 518 9.39 -14.95 3.70
N LEU A 519 9.09 -13.79 4.28
CA LEU A 519 7.76 -13.20 4.33
C LEU A 519 7.58 -12.25 3.14
N PHE A 520 6.63 -12.55 2.25
CA PHE A 520 6.19 -11.63 1.21
C PHE A 520 5.05 -10.73 1.67
N THR A 521 5.12 -9.47 1.25
CA THR A 521 4.17 -8.40 1.56
C THR A 521 3.60 -7.83 0.26
N LEU A 522 2.28 -7.73 0.19
CA LEU A 522 1.53 -7.09 -0.88
C LEU A 522 1.10 -5.69 -0.44
N ALA A 523 1.49 -4.67 -1.19
CA ALA A 523 0.95 -3.33 -1.04
C ALA A 523 -0.28 -3.09 -1.94
N ASN A 524 -1.15 -2.16 -1.56
CA ASN A 524 -2.38 -1.79 -2.27
C ASN A 524 -2.15 -1.29 -3.71
N HIS A 525 -0.93 -0.86 -4.06
CA HIS A 525 -0.61 -0.60 -5.45
C HIS A 525 -0.52 -1.88 -6.30
N GLY A 526 -0.36 -3.07 -5.71
CA GLY A 526 -0.18 -4.35 -6.41
C GLY A 526 1.27 -4.81 -6.50
N GLY A 527 2.17 -4.28 -5.66
CA GLY A 527 3.60 -4.61 -5.64
C GLY A 527 3.96 -5.57 -4.51
N ILE A 528 4.92 -6.46 -4.75
CA ILE A 528 5.25 -7.59 -3.87
C ILE A 528 6.72 -7.56 -3.47
N ARG A 529 6.99 -7.48 -2.16
CA ARG A 529 8.33 -7.49 -1.55
C ARG A 529 8.49 -8.59 -0.51
N GLY A 530 9.58 -9.34 -0.60
CA GLY A 530 10.00 -10.37 0.37
C GLY A 530 11.04 -9.86 1.35
N TRP A 531 10.85 -10.15 2.63
CA TRP A 531 11.76 -9.84 3.75
C TRP A 531 12.23 -11.16 4.37
N HIS A 532 13.48 -11.26 4.78
CA HIS A 532 13.96 -12.48 5.42
C HIS A 532 13.26 -12.68 6.77
N MET A 533 12.89 -13.91 7.13
CA MET A 533 12.07 -14.17 8.32
C MET A 533 12.83 -13.93 9.65
N SER A 534 14.16 -13.83 9.60
CA SER A 534 14.96 -13.35 10.73
C SER A 534 15.07 -11.82 10.84
N SER A 535 14.64 -11.04 9.83
CA SER A 535 14.63 -9.56 9.88
C SER A 535 13.57 -9.06 10.90
N PRO A 536 13.86 -8.08 11.78
CA PRO A 536 15.15 -7.42 11.95
C PRO A 536 16.17 -8.36 12.61
N GLY A 537 17.39 -8.42 12.05
CA GLY A 537 18.43 -9.37 12.47
C GLY A 537 19.80 -9.12 11.82
N PRO A 538 20.84 -9.88 12.23
CA PRO A 538 22.22 -9.63 11.80
C PRO A 538 22.43 -9.81 10.29
N LEU A 539 21.68 -10.73 9.65
CA LEU A 539 21.74 -10.94 8.19
C LEU A 539 21.44 -9.67 7.39
N ASP A 540 20.57 -8.79 7.89
CA ASP A 540 20.19 -7.54 7.22
C ASP A 540 21.42 -6.67 6.94
N SER A 541 22.36 -6.60 7.90
CA SER A 541 23.60 -5.84 7.78
C SER A 541 24.56 -6.44 6.73
N VAL A 542 24.62 -7.78 6.64
CA VAL A 542 25.50 -8.50 5.72
C VAL A 542 24.97 -8.38 4.29
N PHE A 543 23.69 -8.64 4.07
CA PHE A 543 23.04 -8.45 2.77
C PHE A 543 23.08 -6.98 2.33
N GLN A 544 22.88 -6.02 3.24
CA GLN A 544 22.98 -4.60 2.91
C GLN A 544 24.42 -4.21 2.52
N SER A 545 25.43 -4.75 3.19
CA SER A 545 26.85 -4.52 2.86
C SER A 545 27.19 -5.05 1.46
N GLU A 546 26.87 -6.32 1.18
CA GLU A 546 27.22 -6.96 -0.09
C GLU A 546 26.46 -6.38 -1.29
N LEU A 547 25.18 -6.03 -1.12
CA LEU A 547 24.43 -5.29 -2.16
C LEU A 547 25.05 -3.91 -2.41
N SER A 548 25.42 -3.17 -1.36
CA SER A 548 26.06 -1.85 -1.50
C SER A 548 27.41 -1.95 -2.24
N ARG A 549 28.17 -3.04 -2.01
CA ARG A 549 29.45 -3.32 -2.67
C ARG A 549 29.31 -3.57 -4.18
N ILE A 550 28.18 -4.10 -4.63
CA ILE A 550 27.94 -4.44 -6.05
C ILE A 550 26.88 -3.54 -6.72
N ASN A 551 26.49 -2.45 -6.06
CA ASN A 551 25.39 -1.56 -6.46
C ASN A 551 25.51 -1.02 -7.90
N SER A 552 26.74 -0.83 -8.38
CA SER A 552 27.02 -0.40 -9.76
C SER A 552 26.69 -1.45 -10.82
N LEU A 553 26.61 -2.74 -10.49
CA LEU A 553 26.28 -3.81 -11.44
C LEU A 553 24.80 -3.86 -11.81
N TYR A 554 23.92 -3.36 -10.93
CA TYR A 554 22.47 -3.27 -11.16
C TYR A 554 21.94 -1.83 -11.23
N THR A 555 22.81 -0.82 -11.25
CA THR A 555 22.41 0.57 -11.52
C THR A 555 22.30 0.79 -13.03
N ARG A 556 21.16 1.31 -13.50
CA ARG A 556 20.98 1.85 -14.86
C ARG A 556 20.88 3.36 -14.79
N VAL A 557 21.41 4.08 -15.78
CA VAL A 557 21.29 5.54 -15.87
C VAL A 557 20.71 5.91 -17.22
N GLU A 558 19.47 6.36 -17.21
CA GLU A 558 18.70 6.75 -18.40
C GLU A 558 18.77 8.25 -18.62
N ASN A 559 18.80 8.69 -19.87
CA ASN A 559 19.03 10.09 -20.23
C ASN A 559 17.98 10.57 -21.26
N PHE A 560 17.21 11.60 -20.92
CA PHE A 560 16.22 12.19 -21.83
C PHE A 560 16.05 13.69 -21.63
N GLY A 561 15.58 14.38 -22.66
CA GLY A 561 15.24 15.80 -22.59
C GLY A 561 13.84 16.03 -22.00
N ILE A 562 13.68 17.11 -21.23
CA ILE A 562 12.39 17.63 -20.76
C ILE A 562 12.25 19.08 -21.25
N LEU A 563 11.14 19.38 -21.93
CA LEU A 563 10.69 20.74 -22.21
C LEU A 563 9.72 21.18 -21.11
N VAL A 564 9.98 22.32 -20.49
CA VAL A 564 9.06 22.96 -19.54
C VAL A 564 8.70 24.33 -20.09
N GLY A 565 7.41 24.62 -20.27
CA GLY A 565 6.89 25.90 -20.72
C GLY A 565 5.98 26.55 -19.69
N SER A 566 6.11 27.87 -19.51
CA SER A 566 5.14 28.69 -18.76
C SER A 566 4.60 29.82 -19.62
N TRP A 567 3.31 30.12 -19.51
CA TRP A 567 2.72 31.31 -20.14
C TRP A 567 1.45 31.79 -19.43
N ASN A 568 1.44 33.07 -19.02
CA ASN A 568 0.21 33.76 -18.65
C ASN A 568 -0.54 34.17 -19.94
N VAL A 569 -1.72 33.61 -20.19
CA VAL A 569 -2.42 33.66 -21.48
C VAL A 569 -3.47 34.78 -21.57
N GLY A 570 -3.62 35.60 -20.51
CA GLY A 570 -4.49 36.79 -20.54
C GLY A 570 -5.95 36.52 -20.93
N GLN A 571 -6.46 35.32 -20.60
CA GLN A 571 -7.79 34.77 -20.94
C GLN A 571 -8.07 34.47 -22.43
N GLU A 572 -7.07 34.57 -23.30
CA GLU A 572 -7.25 34.43 -24.74
C GLU A 572 -6.98 33.01 -25.28
N ARG A 573 -7.34 32.82 -26.56
CA ARG A 573 -6.99 31.65 -27.36
C ARG A 573 -5.96 32.05 -28.41
N VAL A 574 -4.99 31.18 -28.61
CA VAL A 574 -3.79 31.44 -29.41
C VAL A 574 -3.88 30.80 -30.80
N ASN A 575 -3.19 31.37 -31.80
CA ASN A 575 -3.04 30.76 -33.12
C ASN A 575 -2.05 29.58 -33.14
N THR A 576 -2.23 28.68 -34.10
CA THR A 576 -1.41 27.48 -34.32
C THR A 576 0.10 27.79 -34.35
N ASP A 577 0.48 28.86 -35.05
CA ASP A 577 1.89 29.20 -35.31
C ASP A 577 2.64 29.61 -34.04
N SER A 578 1.98 30.27 -33.08
CA SER A 578 2.58 30.62 -31.79
C SER A 578 2.87 29.37 -30.95
N LEU A 579 2.00 28.35 -30.98
CA LEU A 579 2.24 27.08 -30.31
C LEU A 579 3.41 26.30 -30.95
N ILE A 580 3.56 26.38 -32.27
CA ILE A 580 4.70 25.79 -33.00
C ILE A 580 6.02 26.50 -32.64
N SER A 581 6.02 27.84 -32.61
CA SER A 581 7.19 28.64 -32.22
C SER A 581 7.60 28.40 -30.76
N TRP A 582 6.62 28.31 -29.85
CA TRP A 582 6.85 28.03 -28.45
C TRP A 582 7.31 26.58 -28.21
N LEU A 583 6.49 25.59 -28.54
CA LEU A 583 6.70 24.19 -28.18
C LEU A 583 7.23 23.35 -29.35
N GLY A 584 6.59 23.44 -30.52
CA GLY A 584 6.80 22.54 -31.67
C GLY A 584 8.27 22.33 -32.04
N ASN A 585 9.02 23.43 -32.19
CA ASN A 585 10.44 23.41 -32.57
C ASN A 585 11.37 22.66 -31.60
N ALA A 586 10.97 22.45 -30.34
CA ALA A 586 11.76 21.74 -29.34
C ALA A 586 11.39 20.25 -29.18
N THR A 587 10.21 19.83 -29.66
CA THR A 587 9.69 18.47 -29.50
C THR A 587 10.61 17.32 -29.95
N PRO A 588 11.44 17.43 -31.02
CA PRO A 588 12.26 16.29 -31.45
C PRO A 588 13.36 15.90 -30.46
N GLN A 589 13.76 16.84 -29.58
CA GLN A 589 14.89 16.71 -28.66
C GLN A 589 14.50 16.21 -27.26
N VAL A 590 13.20 16.05 -26.99
CA VAL A 590 12.67 15.75 -25.65
C VAL A 590 11.83 14.46 -25.61
N GLY A 591 11.80 13.83 -24.43
CA GLY A 591 10.91 12.72 -24.11
C GLY A 591 9.66 13.14 -23.33
N LEU A 592 9.70 14.31 -22.69
CA LEU A 592 8.64 14.85 -21.84
C LEU A 592 8.40 16.33 -22.16
N VAL A 593 7.13 16.75 -22.21
CA VAL A 593 6.70 18.14 -22.37
C VAL A 593 5.77 18.50 -21.20
N VAL A 594 6.10 19.57 -20.48
CA VAL A 594 5.37 20.09 -19.32
C VAL A 594 4.93 21.50 -19.64
N VAL A 595 3.64 21.80 -19.49
CA VAL A 595 3.10 23.15 -19.74
C VAL A 595 2.30 23.63 -18.52
N GLY A 596 2.64 24.82 -18.04
CA GLY A 596 1.86 25.58 -17.06
C GLY A 596 1.29 26.84 -17.70
N LEU A 597 -0.04 27.01 -17.64
CA LEU A 597 -0.73 28.21 -18.09
C LEU A 597 -1.31 28.97 -16.90
N GLN A 598 -1.31 30.30 -16.99
CA GLN A 598 -1.94 31.20 -16.02
C GLN A 598 -2.97 32.10 -16.70
N GLU A 599 -3.99 32.52 -15.94
CA GLU A 599 -5.13 33.31 -16.43
C GLU A 599 -5.88 32.69 -17.62
N VAL A 600 -6.03 31.36 -17.64
CA VAL A 600 -6.82 30.64 -18.66
C VAL A 600 -8.27 31.15 -18.72
N GLU A 601 -8.88 31.42 -17.56
CA GLU A 601 -10.16 32.12 -17.36
C GLU A 601 -10.12 32.84 -16.00
N MET A 602 -10.49 34.13 -15.91
CA MET A 602 -10.37 34.95 -14.68
C MET A 602 -11.63 35.76 -14.31
N GLY A 603 -12.69 35.73 -15.11
CA GLY A 603 -13.93 36.46 -14.83
C GLY A 603 -14.58 36.07 -13.50
N ALA A 604 -15.09 37.02 -12.73
CA ALA A 604 -15.58 36.80 -11.36
C ALA A 604 -16.67 35.72 -11.24
N GLY A 605 -17.60 35.66 -12.21
CA GLY A 605 -18.61 34.60 -12.28
C GLY A 605 -18.00 33.21 -12.53
N PHE A 606 -16.96 33.11 -13.36
CA PHE A 606 -16.22 31.88 -13.56
C PHE A 606 -15.45 31.47 -12.30
N LEU A 607 -14.80 32.40 -11.59
CA LEU A 607 -14.10 32.10 -10.33
C LEU A 607 -15.06 31.52 -9.28
N ALA A 608 -16.27 32.05 -9.16
CA ALA A 608 -17.31 31.52 -8.28
C ALA A 608 -17.79 30.12 -8.73
N MET A 609 -18.00 29.91 -10.03
CA MET A 609 -18.36 28.59 -10.58
C MET A 609 -17.25 27.55 -10.43
N ALA A 610 -15.98 27.95 -10.54
CA ALA A 610 -14.82 27.07 -10.36
C ALA A 610 -14.69 26.61 -8.90
N ALA A 611 -14.83 27.54 -7.93
CA ALA A 611 -14.86 27.19 -6.51
C ALA A 611 -16.05 26.27 -6.16
N ALA A 612 -17.24 26.55 -6.70
CA ALA A 612 -18.41 25.69 -6.50
C ALA A 612 -18.22 24.29 -7.10
N LYS A 613 -17.67 24.18 -8.31
CA LYS A 613 -17.31 22.91 -8.96
C LYS A 613 -16.31 22.10 -8.12
N GLU A 614 -15.27 22.75 -7.60
CA GLU A 614 -14.24 22.09 -6.80
C GLU A 614 -14.83 21.51 -5.50
N THR A 615 -15.78 22.19 -4.85
CA THR A 615 -16.50 21.65 -3.68
C THR A 615 -17.43 20.45 -3.98
N VAL A 616 -17.69 20.12 -5.25
CA VAL A 616 -18.47 18.94 -5.66
C VAL A 616 -17.65 17.93 -6.48
N GLY A 617 -16.31 18.06 -6.51
CA GLY A 617 -15.42 17.15 -7.23
C GLY A 617 -15.49 17.23 -8.77
N LEU A 618 -16.03 18.34 -9.31
CA LEU A 618 -15.99 18.63 -10.75
C LEU A 618 -14.79 19.51 -11.07
N GLU A 619 -14.06 19.17 -12.13
CA GLU A 619 -12.81 19.86 -12.50
C GLU A 619 -12.84 20.37 -13.94
N GLY A 620 -11.95 21.31 -14.25
CA GLY A 620 -11.73 21.82 -15.60
C GLY A 620 -12.73 22.88 -16.10
N SER A 621 -12.33 23.55 -17.18
CA SER A 621 -13.13 24.54 -17.91
C SER A 621 -13.10 24.32 -19.43
N ALA A 622 -14.01 24.97 -20.15
CA ALA A 622 -14.10 24.83 -21.60
C ALA A 622 -12.91 25.48 -22.33
N ASN A 623 -12.28 26.53 -21.76
CA ASN A 623 -11.04 27.04 -22.30
C ASN A 623 -9.85 26.13 -21.94
N GLY A 624 -9.79 25.60 -20.71
CA GLY A 624 -8.75 24.65 -20.29
C GLY A 624 -8.71 23.40 -21.15
N GLN A 625 -9.86 22.79 -21.45
CA GLN A 625 -9.97 21.64 -22.35
C GLN A 625 -9.50 21.96 -23.78
N TRP A 626 -9.88 23.13 -24.32
CA TRP A 626 -9.41 23.58 -25.64
C TRP A 626 -7.88 23.73 -25.68
N TRP A 627 -7.27 24.25 -24.61
CA TRP A 627 -5.81 24.36 -24.50
C TRP A 627 -5.11 22.99 -24.48
N LEU A 628 -5.68 21.98 -23.79
CA LEU A 628 -5.15 20.61 -23.79
C LEU A 628 -5.20 19.98 -25.19
N GLU A 629 -6.31 20.15 -25.90
CA GLU A 629 -6.51 19.63 -27.26
C GLU A 629 -5.61 20.34 -28.28
N ALA A 630 -5.51 21.67 -28.20
CA ALA A 630 -4.68 22.47 -29.10
C ALA A 630 -3.18 22.16 -28.94
N ILE A 631 -2.69 22.04 -27.69
CA ILE A 631 -1.29 21.65 -27.43
C ILE A 631 -1.06 20.20 -27.86
N GLY A 632 -1.94 19.26 -27.50
CA GLY A 632 -1.81 17.85 -27.86
C GLY A 632 -1.64 17.64 -29.37
N LYS A 633 -2.47 18.31 -30.17
CA LYS A 633 -2.37 18.26 -31.64
C LYS A 633 -1.00 18.74 -32.17
N ILE A 634 -0.48 19.85 -31.64
CA ILE A 634 0.84 20.39 -32.04
C ILE A 634 1.99 19.44 -31.67
N LEU A 635 1.85 18.65 -30.61
CA LEU A 635 2.86 17.65 -30.23
C LEU A 635 2.81 16.41 -31.14
N ASP A 636 1.61 15.97 -31.56
CA ASP A 636 1.43 14.81 -32.42
C ASP A 636 1.78 15.04 -33.91
N ASP A 637 1.84 16.28 -34.39
CA ASP A 637 2.20 16.68 -35.77
C ASP A 637 3.71 16.44 -36.12
N GLY A 638 4.31 15.37 -35.61
CA GLY A 638 5.65 14.89 -35.99
C GLY A 638 6.21 13.74 -35.13
N VAL A 639 5.81 13.64 -33.86
CA VAL A 639 6.27 12.60 -32.92
C VAL A 639 5.11 12.24 -31.99
N PRO A 640 4.71 10.95 -31.82
CA PRO A 640 3.55 10.63 -30.99
C PRO A 640 3.80 10.90 -29.49
N PHE A 641 3.01 11.81 -28.93
CA PHE A 641 3.03 12.22 -27.52
C PHE A 641 1.68 11.88 -26.85
N GLU A 642 1.71 11.17 -25.72
CA GLU A 642 0.51 10.82 -24.97
C GLU A 642 0.36 11.77 -23.76
N LEU A 643 -0.83 12.35 -23.56
CA LEU A 643 -1.15 13.13 -22.35
C LEU A 643 -1.10 12.20 -21.13
N ILE A 644 -0.26 12.53 -20.15
CA ILE A 644 -0.04 11.79 -18.90
C ILE A 644 -1.04 12.23 -17.83
N GLY A 645 -1.32 13.52 -17.76
CA GLY A 645 -2.24 14.09 -16.79
C GLY A 645 -2.32 15.60 -16.89
N SER A 646 -3.36 16.16 -16.28
CA SER A 646 -3.55 17.62 -16.13
C SER A 646 -4.23 17.94 -14.79
N ARG A 647 -4.08 19.18 -14.31
CA ARG A 647 -4.85 19.73 -13.19
C ARG A 647 -5.16 21.19 -13.45
N GLN A 648 -6.41 21.59 -13.22
CA GLN A 648 -6.86 22.97 -13.27
C GLN A 648 -7.32 23.46 -11.88
N LEU A 649 -7.08 24.74 -11.58
CA LEU A 649 -7.60 25.47 -10.42
C LEU A 649 -8.00 26.86 -10.94
N ALA A 650 -9.28 27.07 -11.23
CA ALA A 650 -9.77 28.28 -11.89
C ALA A 650 -8.92 28.64 -13.15
N GLY A 651 -8.16 29.73 -13.10
CA GLY A 651 -7.31 30.21 -14.20
C GLY A 651 -5.91 29.58 -14.28
N LEU A 652 -5.53 28.71 -13.34
CA LEU A 652 -4.29 27.92 -13.36
C LEU A 652 -4.52 26.57 -14.05
N LEU A 653 -3.70 26.18 -15.02
CA LEU A 653 -3.69 24.85 -15.63
C LEU A 653 -2.26 24.31 -15.68
N ILE A 654 -2.03 23.05 -15.28
CA ILE A 654 -0.80 22.31 -15.60
C ILE A 654 -1.15 21.04 -16.36
N ALA A 655 -0.31 20.66 -17.32
CA ALA A 655 -0.41 19.42 -18.06
C ALA A 655 0.95 18.86 -18.46
N VAL A 656 1.04 17.53 -18.59
CA VAL A 656 2.26 16.84 -19.01
C VAL A 656 1.94 15.83 -20.10
N TRP A 657 2.74 15.83 -21.16
CA TRP A 657 2.73 14.85 -22.24
C TRP A 657 4.07 14.11 -22.27
N ALA A 658 4.05 12.80 -22.55
CA ALA A 658 5.27 12.01 -22.73
C ALA A 658 5.29 11.30 -24.08
N ARG A 659 6.47 11.22 -24.68
CA ARG A 659 6.71 10.47 -25.90
C ARG A 659 6.43 9.00 -25.66
N LYS A 660 5.83 8.32 -26.64
CA LYS A 660 5.31 6.94 -26.53
C LYS A 660 6.31 5.86 -26.03
N ASN A 661 7.62 6.11 -26.11
CA ASN A 661 8.67 5.24 -25.56
C ASN A 661 9.05 5.55 -24.10
N LEU A 662 8.98 6.81 -23.65
CA LEU A 662 9.17 7.17 -22.23
C LEU A 662 7.91 6.82 -21.41
N ARG A 663 6.75 6.99 -22.03
CA ARG A 663 5.41 6.68 -21.51
C ARG A 663 5.29 5.38 -20.71
N SER A 664 5.96 4.30 -21.13
CA SER A 664 5.92 2.99 -20.46
C SER A 664 6.62 2.94 -19.11
N TYR A 665 7.44 3.94 -18.78
CA TYR A 665 8.20 4.05 -17.53
C TYR A 665 7.60 5.12 -16.58
N ILE A 666 6.44 5.70 -16.93
CA ILE A 666 5.74 6.69 -16.11
C ILE A 666 4.57 6.03 -15.37
N GLY A 667 4.42 6.36 -14.09
CA GLY A 667 3.32 5.94 -13.23
C GLY A 667 3.07 6.97 -12.11
N ASP A 668 2.17 6.64 -11.18
CA ASP A 668 1.82 7.47 -10.02
C ASP A 668 1.49 8.93 -10.33
N VAL A 669 0.76 9.12 -11.43
CA VAL A 669 0.25 10.44 -11.81
C VAL A 669 -0.80 10.83 -10.78
N ASP A 670 -0.42 11.72 -9.85
CA ASP A 670 -1.29 12.24 -8.81
C ASP A 670 -1.32 13.77 -8.93
N ALA A 671 -2.52 14.36 -8.86
CA ALA A 671 -2.74 15.80 -8.98
C ALA A 671 -2.94 16.45 -7.60
N ALA A 672 -2.60 17.73 -7.48
CA ALA A 672 -2.90 18.54 -6.30
C ALA A 672 -3.09 20.04 -6.67
N ALA A 673 -3.77 20.79 -5.81
CA ALA A 673 -4.00 22.23 -5.94
C ALA A 673 -3.89 22.94 -4.59
N VAL A 674 -3.42 24.20 -4.58
CA VAL A 674 -3.34 25.06 -3.38
C VAL A 674 -3.78 26.49 -3.73
N PRO A 675 -4.96 26.96 -3.28
CA PRO A 675 -5.41 28.33 -3.50
C PRO A 675 -4.68 29.34 -2.60
N CYS A 676 -4.12 30.40 -3.19
CA CYS A 676 -3.47 31.51 -2.49
C CYS A 676 -4.22 32.85 -2.62
N GLY A 677 -5.39 32.89 -3.27
CA GLY A 677 -6.19 34.09 -3.45
C GLY A 677 -6.82 34.64 -2.15
N PHE A 678 -7.93 35.36 -2.28
CA PHE A 678 -8.59 35.98 -1.13
C PHE A 678 -8.91 34.93 -0.04
N GLY A 679 -8.53 35.23 1.21
CA GLY A 679 -8.68 34.32 2.35
C GLY A 679 -7.90 32.99 2.28
N ARG A 680 -7.00 32.79 1.29
CA ARG A 680 -6.47 31.47 0.89
C ARG A 680 -7.58 30.47 0.47
N ALA A 681 -8.71 30.98 -0.05
CA ALA A 681 -9.88 30.19 -0.43
C ALA A 681 -10.30 30.33 -1.90
N ILE A 682 -9.68 31.25 -2.66
CA ILE A 682 -9.99 31.48 -4.08
C ILE A 682 -8.79 31.09 -4.96
N GLY A 683 -9.05 30.31 -6.02
CA GLY A 683 -8.04 29.78 -6.94
C GLY A 683 -7.49 30.76 -7.99
N ASN A 684 -7.83 32.06 -7.95
CA ASN A 684 -7.35 33.06 -8.92
C ASN A 684 -5.86 33.43 -8.76
N LYS A 685 -5.26 32.97 -7.66
CA LYS A 685 -3.84 32.92 -7.32
C LYS A 685 -3.61 31.64 -6.54
N GLY A 686 -2.44 31.03 -6.63
CA GLY A 686 -2.18 29.72 -6.05
C GLY A 686 -1.23 28.87 -6.88
N ALA A 687 -1.34 27.56 -6.72
CA ALA A 687 -0.60 26.57 -7.49
C ALA A 687 -1.44 25.36 -7.87
N VAL A 688 -1.08 24.72 -8.99
CA VAL A 688 -1.53 23.39 -9.41
C VAL A 688 -0.31 22.53 -9.70
N ALA A 689 -0.35 21.26 -9.30
CA ALA A 689 0.80 20.37 -9.41
C ALA A 689 0.42 18.98 -9.93
N LEU A 690 1.39 18.36 -10.60
CA LEU A 690 1.38 16.96 -10.96
C LEU A 690 2.64 16.30 -10.36
N ARG A 691 2.42 15.33 -9.49
CA ARG A 691 3.41 14.31 -9.15
C ARG A 691 3.34 13.21 -10.20
N MET A 692 4.49 12.65 -10.55
CA MET A 692 4.60 11.34 -11.18
C MET A 692 5.87 10.64 -10.74
N ARG A 693 5.92 9.33 -10.93
CA ARG A 693 7.16 8.56 -10.91
C ARG A 693 7.61 8.34 -12.35
N ILE A 694 8.89 8.53 -12.60
CA ILE A 694 9.54 8.14 -13.86
C ILE A 694 10.67 7.15 -13.51
N TYR A 695 10.62 5.95 -14.10
CA TYR A 695 11.34 4.76 -13.63
C TYR A 695 10.98 4.44 -12.16
N ASP A 696 11.91 4.61 -11.22
CA ASP A 696 11.69 4.44 -9.77
C ASP A 696 11.68 5.78 -8.98
N GLN A 697 11.95 6.92 -9.64
CA GLN A 697 12.14 8.22 -8.98
C GLN A 697 10.90 9.13 -9.00
N LYS A 698 10.62 9.82 -7.87
CA LYS A 698 9.54 10.80 -7.72
C LYS A 698 9.92 12.14 -8.34
N ILE A 699 9.11 12.64 -9.29
CA ILE A 699 9.27 13.97 -9.91
C ILE A 699 7.96 14.76 -9.75
N CYS A 700 8.07 16.03 -9.35
CA CYS A 700 6.92 16.93 -9.19
C CYS A 700 7.06 18.18 -10.07
N PHE A 701 6.01 18.51 -10.81
CA PHE A 701 5.90 19.76 -11.58
C PHE A 701 4.79 20.62 -10.98
N ILE A 702 5.08 21.90 -10.73
CA ILE A 702 4.17 22.83 -10.05
C ILE A 702 4.06 24.11 -10.87
N ASN A 703 2.86 24.44 -11.35
CA ASN A 703 2.53 25.71 -11.97
C ASN A 703 1.96 26.67 -10.90
N CYS A 704 2.53 27.87 -10.78
CA CYS A 704 2.06 28.89 -9.83
C CYS A 704 1.59 30.20 -10.50
N HIS A 705 0.73 30.91 -9.78
CA HIS A 705 0.41 32.31 -10.02
C HIS A 705 0.36 33.02 -8.65
N PHE A 706 1.43 33.73 -8.29
CA PHE A 706 1.56 34.41 -6.98
C PHE A 706 1.04 35.86 -7.00
N ALA A 707 0.91 36.47 -5.81
CA ALA A 707 0.43 37.84 -5.67
C ALA A 707 1.15 38.87 -6.57
N ALA A 708 0.36 39.58 -7.39
CA ALA A 708 0.80 40.66 -8.27
C ALA A 708 1.11 41.97 -7.51
N HIS A 709 1.42 43.04 -8.24
CA HIS A 709 1.86 44.37 -7.77
C HIS A 709 3.32 44.41 -7.28
N LEU A 710 3.97 45.57 -7.40
CA LEU A 710 5.41 45.75 -7.17
C LEU A 710 5.77 45.51 -5.69
N GLU A 711 4.92 46.02 -4.81
CA GLU A 711 5.08 46.13 -3.36
C GLU A 711 4.85 44.78 -2.64
N ALA A 712 4.23 43.81 -3.30
CA ALA A 712 3.72 42.59 -2.69
C ALA A 712 4.76 41.46 -2.51
N VAL A 713 6.07 41.76 -2.44
CA VAL A 713 7.17 40.79 -2.30
C VAL A 713 6.93 39.83 -1.13
N ASN A 714 6.69 40.39 0.06
CA ASN A 714 6.40 39.60 1.26
C ASN A 714 5.17 38.68 1.11
N ARG A 715 4.23 39.03 0.23
CA ARG A 715 3.09 38.17 -0.07
C ARG A 715 3.44 37.05 -1.05
N ARG A 716 4.24 37.31 -2.09
CA ARG A 716 4.78 36.27 -2.97
C ARG A 716 5.59 35.22 -2.19
N ASN A 717 6.42 35.68 -1.24
CA ASN A 717 7.13 34.81 -0.32
C ASN A 717 6.17 33.93 0.51
N ALA A 718 5.09 34.52 1.05
CA ALA A 718 4.08 33.83 1.86
C ALA A 718 3.05 33.00 1.04
N ASP A 719 3.03 33.16 -0.28
CA ASP A 719 2.34 32.27 -1.21
C ASP A 719 3.24 31.06 -1.55
N PHE A 720 4.52 31.27 -1.84
CA PHE A 720 5.52 30.20 -2.01
C PHE A 720 5.61 29.29 -0.78
N ASP A 721 5.81 29.86 0.41
CA ASP A 721 5.97 29.09 1.65
C ASP A 721 4.70 28.29 2.00
N HIS A 722 3.52 28.84 1.68
CA HIS A 722 2.25 28.14 1.82
C HIS A 722 2.18 26.95 0.86
N VAL A 723 2.37 27.17 -0.45
CA VAL A 723 2.37 26.10 -1.46
C VAL A 723 3.37 25.01 -1.10
N PHE A 724 4.61 25.37 -0.76
CA PHE A 724 5.65 24.39 -0.45
C PHE A 724 5.29 23.51 0.77
N ARG A 725 4.61 24.06 1.78
CA ARG A 725 4.22 23.33 3.00
C ARG A 725 2.90 22.56 2.88
N THR A 726 1.92 23.05 2.11
CA THR A 726 0.56 22.48 2.09
C THR A 726 0.20 21.75 0.78
N MET A 727 1.11 21.62 -0.18
CA MET A 727 0.91 20.74 -1.34
C MET A 727 0.89 19.28 -0.89
N THR A 728 -0.27 18.62 -0.98
CA THR A 728 -0.45 17.18 -0.65
C THR A 728 -1.10 16.43 -1.81
N PHE A 729 -0.46 15.38 -2.27
CA PHE A 729 -0.88 14.54 -3.39
C PHE A 729 -1.60 13.29 -2.87
N SER A 730 -2.79 13.52 -2.29
CA SER A 730 -3.63 12.46 -1.72
C SER A 730 -4.26 11.60 -2.80
N ARG A 731 -3.99 10.29 -2.78
CA ARG A 731 -4.66 9.32 -3.65
C ARG A 731 -6.01 8.92 -3.05
N ILE A 732 -7.05 8.83 -3.88
CA ILE A 732 -8.38 8.35 -3.48
C ILE A 732 -8.22 6.93 -2.90
N SER A 733 -8.34 6.81 -1.58
CA SER A 733 -8.09 5.60 -0.82
C SER A 733 -9.15 5.40 0.27
N SER A 734 -10.40 5.69 -0.09
CA SER A 734 -11.58 5.25 0.65
C SER A 734 -11.52 3.73 0.86
N GLY A 735 -11.47 3.30 2.13
CA GLY A 735 -11.30 1.89 2.48
C GLY A 735 -12.54 1.06 2.14
N LEU A 736 -12.38 0.15 1.17
CA LEU A 736 -13.31 -0.90 0.73
C LEU A 736 -14.70 -0.46 0.19
N ASN A 737 -15.21 -1.28 -0.74
CA ASN A 737 -16.61 -1.34 -1.19
C ASN A 737 -17.17 -0.14 -1.99
N ALA A 738 -16.46 0.30 -3.04
CA ALA A 738 -17.04 1.09 -4.14
C ALA A 738 -16.99 0.29 -5.47
N ALA A 739 -18.07 -0.42 -5.80
CA ALA A 739 -18.17 -1.28 -6.99
C ALA A 739 -19.22 -0.78 -8.01
N THR A 740 -19.24 0.52 -8.26
CA THR A 740 -20.13 1.19 -9.23
C THR A 740 -19.31 2.21 -10.03
N GLY A 741 -19.34 2.13 -11.37
CA GLY A 741 -18.66 3.10 -12.22
C GLY A 741 -19.48 4.38 -12.39
N GLY A 742 -18.83 5.54 -12.27
CA GLY A 742 -19.43 6.84 -12.58
C GLY A 742 -18.91 7.99 -11.72
N ALA A 743 -18.10 8.86 -12.34
CA ALA A 743 -17.68 10.19 -11.90
C ALA A 743 -16.91 10.33 -10.55
N CYS A 744 -16.04 11.33 -10.51
CA CYS A 744 -15.33 11.74 -9.30
C CYS A 744 -16.32 12.29 -8.26
N SER A 745 -16.13 11.94 -6.99
CA SER A 745 -16.74 12.62 -5.86
C SER A 745 -15.66 12.85 -4.80
N VAL A 746 -15.59 14.08 -4.29
CA VAL A 746 -14.65 14.51 -3.26
C VAL A 746 -15.45 14.74 -1.99
N ASP A 747 -15.13 14.01 -0.92
CA ASP A 747 -15.66 14.31 0.41
C ASP A 747 -14.67 15.22 1.16
N MET A 748 -15.18 16.26 1.81
CA MET A 748 -14.43 17.47 2.15
C MET A 748 -14.45 17.72 3.65
N GLN A 749 -13.70 16.91 4.41
CA GLN A 749 -13.50 17.14 5.84
C GLN A 749 -12.65 18.40 6.07
N HIS A 750 -13.31 19.48 6.47
CA HIS A 750 -12.70 20.69 7.01
C HIS A 750 -12.05 20.40 8.39
N GLY A 751 -10.89 19.75 8.38
CA GLY A 751 -10.06 19.50 9.56
C GLY A 751 -8.67 20.10 9.40
N VAL A 752 -8.46 21.30 9.92
CA VAL A 752 -7.14 21.98 9.94
C VAL A 752 -6.25 21.32 11.02
N ASN A 753 -5.85 20.08 10.75
CA ASN A 753 -5.02 19.28 11.65
C ASN A 753 -3.54 19.51 11.33
N ILE A 754 -2.97 20.60 11.85
CA ILE A 754 -1.58 21.00 11.60
C ILE A 754 -0.64 20.03 12.36
N ASN A 755 -0.31 18.92 11.71
CA ASN A 755 0.71 17.98 12.18
C ASN A 755 2.10 18.62 12.08
N TYR A 756 2.50 19.36 13.12
CA TYR A 756 3.78 20.07 13.29
C TYR A 756 5.05 19.18 13.25
N GLY A 757 4.95 17.90 12.88
CA GLY A 757 6.05 16.92 12.87
C GLY A 757 6.28 16.19 11.54
N ARG A 758 5.53 16.46 10.46
CA ARG A 758 5.74 15.81 9.15
C ARG A 758 6.46 16.72 8.16
N THR A 759 7.49 16.21 7.49
CA THR A 759 8.18 16.90 6.39
C THR A 759 7.24 17.14 5.20
N PRO A 760 7.27 18.32 4.54
CA PRO A 760 6.41 18.60 3.39
C PRO A 760 6.63 17.60 2.24
N GLU A 761 5.57 17.19 1.55
CA GLU A 761 5.66 16.09 0.58
C GLU A 761 6.55 16.43 -0.64
N LEU A 762 6.66 17.71 -1.01
CA LEU A 762 7.59 18.21 -2.03
C LEU A 762 9.08 18.10 -1.62
N SER A 763 9.39 17.90 -0.34
CA SER A 763 10.77 17.61 0.10
C SER A 763 11.18 16.15 -0.14
N GLU A 764 10.23 15.20 -0.20
CA GLU A 764 10.52 13.79 -0.52
C GLU A 764 10.81 13.53 -2.01
N ALA A 765 10.53 14.49 -2.89
CA ALA A 765 10.70 14.30 -4.34
C ALA A 765 12.18 14.37 -4.74
N ASN A 766 12.57 13.49 -5.66
CA ASN A 766 13.92 13.43 -6.23
C ASN A 766 14.19 14.60 -7.19
N MET A 767 13.14 15.14 -7.81
CA MET A 767 13.16 16.40 -8.55
C MET A 767 11.85 17.17 -8.35
N VAL A 768 11.97 18.49 -8.22
CA VAL A 768 10.85 19.44 -8.12
C VAL A 768 11.09 20.56 -9.11
N VAL A 769 10.11 20.85 -9.98
CA VAL A 769 10.15 21.97 -10.91
C VAL A 769 9.00 22.91 -10.60
N PHE A 770 9.32 24.14 -10.23
CA PHE A 770 8.37 25.24 -10.15
C PHE A 770 8.43 26.04 -11.45
N LEU A 771 7.29 26.26 -12.08
CA LEU A 771 7.12 27.13 -13.23
C LEU A 771 5.92 28.05 -12.98
N GLY A 772 5.84 29.21 -13.64
CA GLY A 772 4.65 30.04 -13.55
C GLY A 772 4.88 31.54 -13.64
N ASP A 773 3.80 32.28 -13.47
CA ASP A 773 3.83 33.72 -13.20
C ASP A 773 4.05 33.95 -11.69
N PHE A 774 5.32 34.04 -11.30
CA PHE A 774 5.70 34.30 -9.92
C PHE A 774 5.56 35.79 -9.55
N ASN A 775 5.23 36.66 -10.51
CA ASN A 775 4.88 38.07 -10.33
C ASN A 775 5.94 38.96 -9.64
N TYR A 776 7.18 38.48 -9.44
CA TYR A 776 8.30 39.30 -8.96
C TYR A 776 8.68 40.36 -10.01
N ARG A 777 9.03 41.56 -9.53
CA ARG A 777 9.21 42.75 -10.36
C ARG A 777 10.63 43.31 -10.24
N LEU A 778 10.91 44.35 -11.00
CA LEU A 778 12.13 45.16 -10.83
C LEU A 778 11.88 46.27 -9.80
N GLU A 779 12.79 46.40 -8.83
CA GLU A 779 12.69 47.38 -7.75
C GLU A 779 13.83 48.41 -7.81
N GLY A 780 13.54 49.68 -7.51
CA GLY A 780 14.54 50.75 -7.50
C GLY A 780 15.02 51.21 -8.88
N ILE A 781 14.19 51.07 -9.92
CA ILE A 781 14.45 51.55 -11.28
C ILE A 781 13.19 52.19 -11.89
N THR A 782 13.32 53.22 -12.72
CA THR A 782 12.18 53.82 -13.45
C THR A 782 11.81 53.04 -14.72
N TYR A 783 10.63 53.33 -15.29
CA TYR A 783 10.18 52.74 -16.55
C TYR A 783 11.15 53.08 -17.70
N GLU A 784 11.53 54.35 -17.81
CA GLU A 784 12.43 54.87 -18.84
C GLU A 784 13.84 54.26 -18.76
N GLU A 785 14.40 54.11 -17.55
CA GLU A 785 15.69 53.43 -17.34
C GLU A 785 15.63 51.93 -17.66
N ALA A 786 14.55 51.25 -17.28
CA ALA A 786 14.36 49.84 -17.59
C ALA A 786 14.28 49.62 -19.11
N VAL A 787 13.42 50.37 -19.82
CA VAL A 787 13.31 50.32 -21.29
C VAL A 787 14.63 50.69 -21.97
N TYR A 788 15.38 51.67 -21.44
CA TYR A 788 16.72 51.99 -21.94
C TYR A 788 17.67 50.80 -21.81
N LEU A 789 17.80 50.17 -20.64
CA LEU A 789 18.67 49.00 -20.43
C LEU A 789 18.25 47.80 -21.28
N ILE A 790 16.95 47.60 -21.51
CA ILE A 790 16.41 46.57 -22.41
C ILE A 790 16.81 46.85 -23.86
N SER A 791 16.70 48.11 -24.33
CA SER A 791 17.11 48.50 -25.69
C SER A 791 18.59 48.22 -25.95
N GLN A 792 19.43 48.42 -24.94
CA GLN A 792 20.87 48.14 -24.97
C GLN A 792 21.20 46.66 -24.68
N ARG A 793 20.19 45.81 -24.49
CA ARG A 793 20.30 44.38 -24.12
C ARG A 793 21.15 44.11 -22.87
N ARG A 794 21.23 45.07 -21.95
CA ARG A 794 22.06 45.00 -20.72
C ARG A 794 21.33 44.27 -19.58
N PHE A 795 20.77 43.10 -19.87
CA PHE A 795 19.96 42.32 -18.92
C PHE A 795 20.73 41.97 -17.64
N ASP A 796 22.03 41.72 -17.72
CA ASP A 796 22.90 41.48 -16.56
C ASP A 796 22.94 42.64 -15.54
N LEU A 797 22.70 43.90 -15.96
CA LEU A 797 22.51 45.01 -15.01
C LEU A 797 21.09 45.04 -14.44
N LEU A 798 20.10 44.87 -15.32
CA LEU A 798 18.68 44.96 -15.00
C LEU A 798 18.22 43.85 -14.02
N LEU A 799 18.86 42.68 -14.09
CA LEU A 799 18.70 41.59 -13.12
C LEU A 799 19.21 41.94 -11.71
N GLY A 800 20.05 42.98 -11.56
CA GLY A 800 20.43 43.52 -10.25
C GLY A 800 19.26 44.15 -9.49
N ASN A 801 18.17 44.46 -10.20
CA ASN A 801 16.92 44.98 -9.64
C ASN A 801 15.83 43.89 -9.49
N ASP A 802 16.07 42.64 -9.92
CA ASP A 802 15.06 41.56 -9.88
C ASP A 802 14.80 41.07 -8.45
N GLN A 803 13.56 41.26 -7.99
CA GLN A 803 13.16 40.87 -6.64
C GLN A 803 13.37 39.37 -6.38
N LEU A 804 13.14 38.48 -7.35
CA LEU A 804 13.30 37.03 -7.11
C LEU A 804 14.77 36.67 -6.85
N GLN A 805 15.70 37.19 -7.64
CA GLN A 805 17.16 37.05 -7.40
C GLN A 805 17.55 37.52 -5.99
N VAL A 806 17.01 38.65 -5.53
CA VAL A 806 17.26 39.20 -4.18
C VAL A 806 16.69 38.29 -3.07
N GLU A 807 15.43 37.85 -3.19
CA GLU A 807 14.77 37.01 -2.20
C GLU A 807 15.39 35.60 -2.10
N MET A 808 15.79 35.02 -3.23
CA MET A 808 16.53 33.75 -3.28
C MET A 808 17.92 33.87 -2.66
N LYS A 809 18.69 34.89 -3.04
CA LYS A 809 20.04 35.13 -2.52
C LYS A 809 20.05 35.40 -1.01
N ALA A 810 18.98 35.96 -0.48
CA ALA A 810 18.76 36.14 0.95
C ALA A 810 18.19 34.89 1.66
N GLY A 811 17.98 33.78 0.94
CA GLY A 811 17.46 32.53 1.50
C GLY A 811 16.01 32.58 1.98
N ARG A 812 15.21 33.55 1.50
CA ARG A 812 13.82 33.75 1.94
C ARG A 812 12.80 32.91 1.16
N VAL A 813 13.12 32.53 -0.08
CA VAL A 813 12.30 31.66 -0.95
C VAL A 813 13.18 30.69 -1.72
N PHE A 814 12.57 29.61 -2.26
CA PHE A 814 13.19 28.69 -3.21
C PHE A 814 14.58 28.15 -2.77
N GLN A 815 14.73 27.83 -1.50
CA GLN A 815 15.98 27.35 -0.91
C GLN A 815 16.40 26.01 -1.55
N GLY A 816 17.61 25.95 -2.11
CA GLY A 816 18.13 24.77 -2.82
C GLY A 816 17.62 24.61 -4.26
N PHE A 817 16.83 25.55 -4.79
CA PHE A 817 16.45 25.58 -6.20
C PHE A 817 17.47 26.38 -7.04
N GLN A 818 17.52 26.04 -8.32
CA GLN A 818 18.35 26.65 -9.35
C GLN A 818 17.48 27.29 -10.42
N GLU A 819 17.93 28.41 -10.99
CA GLU A 819 17.35 29.05 -12.18
C GLU A 819 18.40 29.08 -13.30
N GLY A 820 17.98 29.00 -14.57
CA GLY A 820 18.89 29.18 -15.70
C GLY A 820 19.38 30.64 -15.83
N LYS A 821 20.56 30.87 -16.40
CA LYS A 821 20.97 32.24 -16.70
C LYS A 821 20.01 32.85 -17.73
N ILE A 822 19.20 33.81 -17.28
CA ILE A 822 18.34 34.64 -18.11
C ILE A 822 19.23 35.41 -19.10
N LYS A 823 18.93 35.23 -20.40
CA LYS A 823 19.59 35.94 -21.53
C LYS A 823 18.57 36.68 -22.41
N PHE A 824 17.31 36.63 -22.02
CA PHE A 824 16.15 37.16 -22.72
C PHE A 824 15.61 38.41 -22.01
N PRO A 825 14.95 39.33 -22.73
CA PRO A 825 14.37 40.54 -22.13
C PRO A 825 13.20 40.19 -21.17
N PRO A 826 12.74 41.15 -20.36
CA PRO A 826 11.54 40.98 -19.52
C PRO A 826 10.31 40.51 -20.31
N THR A 827 9.55 39.60 -19.71
CA THR A 827 8.40 38.91 -20.36
C THR A 827 7.08 39.67 -20.20
N TYR A 828 7.03 40.59 -19.25
CA TYR A 828 5.91 41.48 -18.92
C TYR A 828 6.39 42.94 -18.90
N LYS A 829 5.58 43.96 -19.17
CA LYS A 829 4.23 43.96 -19.73
C LYS A 829 4.26 44.48 -21.17
N PHE A 830 3.69 43.73 -22.10
CA PHE A 830 3.57 44.12 -23.49
C PHE A 830 2.22 44.76 -23.81
N GLU A 831 2.17 45.45 -24.93
CA GLU A 831 0.92 45.67 -25.67
C GLU A 831 0.67 44.48 -26.60
N LYS A 832 -0.60 44.09 -26.75
CA LYS A 832 -0.99 42.96 -27.60
C LYS A 832 -0.65 43.26 -29.06
N ASP A 833 -0.43 42.20 -29.83
CA ASP A 833 -0.03 42.23 -31.24
C ASP A 833 1.31 42.90 -31.59
N GLN A 834 2.04 43.45 -30.61
CA GLN A 834 3.38 44.01 -30.80
C GLN A 834 4.50 42.95 -30.77
N THR A 835 5.48 43.14 -31.66
CA THR A 835 6.61 42.22 -31.90
C THR A 835 7.98 42.78 -31.52
N GLU A 836 8.09 44.08 -31.30
CA GLU A 836 9.38 44.76 -31.10
C GLU A 836 9.68 45.01 -29.62
N LEU A 837 10.96 45.25 -29.31
CA LEU A 837 11.43 45.68 -27.98
C LEU A 837 10.93 47.09 -27.57
N SER A 838 10.23 47.77 -28.47
CA SER A 838 9.50 49.03 -28.25
C SER A 838 8.08 48.80 -27.68
N GLY A 839 7.51 47.61 -27.80
CA GLY A 839 6.10 47.30 -27.49
C GLY A 839 5.78 47.05 -26.01
N TYR A 840 6.51 47.66 -25.08
CA TYR A 840 6.17 47.63 -23.64
C TYR A 840 5.07 48.66 -23.31
N ASP A 841 4.27 48.37 -22.28
CA ASP A 841 3.10 49.13 -21.82
C ASP A 841 3.21 50.67 -21.95
N LEU A 842 2.70 51.24 -23.06
CA LEU A 842 2.67 52.68 -23.31
C LEU A 842 1.46 53.37 -22.67
N SER A 843 0.56 52.59 -22.06
CA SER A 843 -0.59 53.10 -21.32
C SER A 843 -0.18 54.03 -20.17
N GLU A 844 -1.09 54.87 -19.70
CA GLU A 844 -0.88 55.83 -18.59
C GLU A 844 -0.30 55.17 -17.32
N LYS A 845 -0.47 53.85 -17.16
CA LYS A 845 0.00 53.07 -16.01
C LYS A 845 1.48 52.68 -16.09
N LYS A 846 2.14 52.83 -17.26
CA LYS A 846 3.56 52.58 -17.54
C LYS A 846 4.17 51.48 -16.66
N ARG A 847 3.65 50.26 -16.76
CA ARG A 847 4.13 49.15 -15.93
C ARG A 847 5.59 48.84 -16.26
N ILE A 848 6.48 49.11 -15.30
CA ILE A 848 7.91 48.77 -15.38
C ILE A 848 8.05 47.31 -15.83
N PRO A 849 8.81 47.03 -16.91
CA PRO A 849 8.97 45.66 -17.39
C PRO A 849 9.59 44.74 -16.33
N ALA A 850 9.18 43.47 -16.31
CA ALA A 850 9.60 42.48 -15.32
C ALA A 850 9.70 41.05 -15.89
N TRP A 851 10.57 40.25 -15.30
CA TRP A 851 10.59 38.79 -15.49
C TRP A 851 9.62 38.13 -14.50
N CYS A 852 8.32 38.29 -14.79
CA CYS A 852 7.23 37.69 -14.02
C CYS A 852 7.20 36.17 -14.20
N ASP A 853 7.39 35.70 -15.44
CA ASP A 853 7.30 34.31 -15.88
C ASP A 853 8.66 33.62 -15.68
N ARG A 854 8.71 32.55 -14.88
CA ARG A 854 9.97 31.91 -14.45
C ARG A 854 9.88 30.38 -14.43
N ILE A 855 11.05 29.71 -14.48
CA ILE A 855 11.19 28.26 -14.31
C ILE A 855 12.41 27.97 -13.42
N LEU A 856 12.15 27.37 -12.26
CA LEU A 856 13.12 26.98 -11.23
C LEU A 856 13.03 25.47 -10.96
N PHE A 857 14.15 24.83 -10.62
CA PHE A 857 14.16 23.40 -10.29
C PHE A 857 15.11 23.06 -9.14
N ARG A 858 14.79 22.00 -8.42
CA ARG A 858 15.66 21.27 -7.48
C ARG A 858 15.73 19.83 -7.97
N ASP A 859 16.92 19.23 -8.02
CA ASP A 859 17.11 17.80 -8.26
C ASP A 859 17.66 17.09 -7.01
N SER A 860 18.32 15.93 -7.17
CA SER A 860 18.85 15.15 -6.04
C SER A 860 20.27 15.55 -5.61
N ARG A 861 20.92 16.52 -6.27
CA ARG A 861 22.30 16.91 -5.96
C ARG A 861 22.39 17.84 -4.76
N ASN A 862 23.19 17.41 -3.78
CA ASN A 862 23.70 18.27 -2.71
C ASN A 862 25.11 18.82 -3.02
N SER A 863 25.74 18.36 -4.11
CA SER A 863 27.14 18.62 -4.49
C SER A 863 27.40 18.29 -5.97
N GLU A 864 28.63 18.50 -6.45
CA GLU A 864 29.10 18.08 -7.79
C GLU A 864 29.29 16.55 -7.88
N THR A 865 28.23 15.78 -7.63
CA THR A 865 28.23 14.30 -7.66
C THR A 865 27.45 13.76 -8.85
N ASP A 866 28.01 12.74 -9.50
CA ASP A 866 27.40 12.04 -10.63
C ASP A 866 26.10 11.30 -10.28
N CYS A 867 25.26 11.09 -11.30
CA CYS A 867 23.99 10.39 -11.17
C CYS A 867 24.18 8.92 -10.76
N SER A 868 23.56 8.53 -9.65
CA SER A 868 23.73 7.21 -9.02
C SER A 868 22.55 6.91 -8.09
N LEU A 869 22.35 5.67 -7.63
CA LEU A 869 21.20 5.37 -6.74
C LEU A 869 21.19 6.14 -5.40
N ALA A 870 22.29 6.81 -5.02
CA ALA A 870 22.35 7.74 -3.89
C ALA A 870 22.06 9.21 -4.26
N CYS A 871 22.22 9.58 -5.54
CA CYS A 871 21.88 10.88 -6.12
C CYS A 871 21.12 10.64 -7.44
N PRO A 872 19.86 10.15 -7.39
CA PRO A 872 19.28 9.39 -8.50
C PRO A 872 18.60 10.22 -9.58
N VAL A 873 18.48 11.54 -9.39
CA VAL A 873 18.02 12.44 -10.45
C VAL A 873 18.97 13.64 -10.52
N VAL A 874 19.58 13.83 -11.68
CA VAL A 874 20.54 14.90 -11.98
C VAL A 874 20.10 15.60 -13.27
N SER A 875 19.97 16.93 -13.24
CA SER A 875 19.56 17.71 -14.41
C SER A 875 20.62 18.72 -14.88
N SER A 876 20.61 19.05 -16.17
CA SER A 876 21.41 20.14 -16.73
C SER A 876 20.58 20.99 -17.68
N ILE A 877 20.70 22.31 -17.57
CA ILE A 877 19.95 23.27 -18.38
C ILE A 877 20.61 23.39 -19.76
N LEU A 878 19.90 22.95 -20.81
CA LEU A 878 20.33 23.08 -22.20
C LEU A 878 19.88 24.43 -22.79
N MET A 879 18.69 24.91 -22.41
CA MET A 879 18.11 26.17 -22.87
C MET A 879 17.24 26.79 -21.77
N TYR A 880 17.22 28.13 -21.67
CA TYR A 880 16.22 28.89 -20.92
C TYR A 880 16.01 30.22 -21.65
N ASP A 881 14.82 30.40 -22.24
CA ASP A 881 14.55 31.47 -23.21
C ASP A 881 13.06 31.85 -23.24
N SER A 882 12.74 32.97 -23.90
CA SER A 882 11.37 33.47 -24.10
C SER A 882 10.98 33.55 -25.58
N CYS A 883 9.73 33.28 -25.90
CA CYS A 883 9.20 33.32 -27.27
C CYS A 883 8.60 34.69 -27.61
N MET A 884 9.48 35.68 -27.83
CA MET A 884 9.09 37.09 -28.07
C MET A 884 8.15 37.31 -29.26
N ASP A 885 8.24 36.45 -30.28
CA ASP A 885 7.43 36.52 -31.50
C ASP A 885 5.93 36.23 -31.26
N VAL A 886 5.59 35.59 -30.13
CA VAL A 886 4.21 35.27 -29.73
C VAL A 886 3.53 36.52 -29.17
N LYS A 887 2.28 36.78 -29.57
CA LYS A 887 1.61 38.08 -29.32
C LYS A 887 0.25 38.06 -28.62
N GLY A 888 -0.36 36.89 -28.43
CA GLY A 888 -1.73 36.73 -27.89
C GLY A 888 -1.85 36.88 -26.37
N SER A 889 -1.05 37.76 -25.75
CA SER A 889 -1.06 38.07 -24.31
C SER A 889 -0.17 39.31 -24.05
N ASP A 890 -0.35 40.00 -22.93
CA ASP A 890 0.60 41.00 -22.44
C ASP A 890 1.82 40.40 -21.72
N HIS A 891 1.85 39.06 -21.60
CA HIS A 891 3.02 38.25 -21.24
C HIS A 891 3.57 37.47 -22.44
N LYS A 892 4.90 37.33 -22.54
CA LYS A 892 5.57 36.45 -23.51
C LYS A 892 5.81 35.05 -22.92
N PRO A 893 5.59 33.95 -23.66
CA PRO A 893 5.84 32.60 -23.16
C PRO A 893 7.32 32.37 -22.83
N VAL A 894 7.59 31.61 -21.77
CA VAL A 894 8.94 31.15 -21.38
C VAL A 894 9.07 29.65 -21.61
N LYS A 895 10.28 29.19 -21.96
CA LYS A 895 10.62 27.77 -22.05
C LYS A 895 12.01 27.45 -21.52
N GLY A 896 12.11 26.35 -20.78
CA GLY A 896 13.35 25.71 -20.36
C GLY A 896 13.46 24.33 -20.99
N ILE A 897 14.64 23.97 -21.50
CA ILE A 897 14.95 22.61 -21.92
C ILE A 897 16.04 22.08 -20.99
N PHE A 898 15.77 20.93 -20.37
CA PHE A 898 16.65 20.26 -19.43
C PHE A 898 17.03 18.88 -19.98
N THR A 899 18.29 18.51 -19.92
CA THR A 899 18.67 17.08 -19.97
C THR A 899 18.50 16.53 -18.57
N LEU A 900 17.86 15.36 -18.44
CA LEU A 900 17.69 14.66 -17.18
C LEU A 900 18.36 13.29 -17.24
N SER A 901 19.25 13.03 -16.29
CA SER A 901 19.81 11.73 -15.99
C SER A 901 19.06 11.13 -14.80
N ILE A 902 18.46 9.94 -14.97
CA ILE A 902 17.79 9.19 -13.90
C ILE A 902 18.53 7.88 -13.65
N ALA A 903 19.05 7.70 -12.44
CA ALA A 903 19.56 6.40 -12.00
C ALA A 903 18.41 5.57 -11.41
N HIS A 904 18.24 4.35 -11.90
CA HIS A 904 17.21 3.40 -11.45
C HIS A 904 17.76 1.99 -11.27
N VAL A 905 17.03 1.15 -10.54
CA VAL A 905 17.42 -0.23 -10.24
C VAL A 905 17.01 -1.20 -11.36
N ASP A 906 17.98 -1.93 -11.91
CA ASP A 906 17.74 -3.14 -12.71
C ASP A 906 17.35 -4.29 -11.79
N GLU A 907 16.06 -4.42 -11.47
CA GLU A 907 15.57 -5.42 -10.51
C GLU A 907 15.81 -6.86 -10.98
N ILE A 908 15.93 -7.10 -12.30
CA ILE A 908 16.27 -8.42 -12.85
C ILE A 908 17.70 -8.80 -12.45
N THR A 909 18.65 -7.92 -12.70
CA THR A 909 20.07 -8.11 -12.37
C THR A 909 20.28 -8.08 -10.85
N ARG A 910 19.56 -7.20 -10.13
CA ARG A 910 19.60 -7.11 -8.66
C ARG A 910 19.13 -8.41 -8.01
N ARG A 911 18.02 -9.01 -8.45
CA ARG A 911 17.55 -10.30 -7.92
C ARG A 911 18.53 -11.44 -8.19
N GLN A 912 19.10 -11.54 -9.40
CA GLN A 912 20.14 -12.53 -9.71
C GLN A 912 21.33 -12.40 -8.75
N LYS A 913 21.82 -11.17 -8.53
CA LYS A 913 22.93 -10.90 -7.61
C LYS A 913 22.56 -11.10 -6.13
N PHE A 914 21.31 -10.87 -5.75
CA PHE A 914 20.80 -11.24 -4.43
C PHE A 914 20.85 -12.77 -4.23
N GLY A 915 20.47 -13.55 -5.25
CA GLY A 915 20.59 -15.01 -5.25
C GLY A 915 22.03 -15.51 -5.13
N GLU A 916 22.97 -14.90 -5.86
CA GLU A 916 24.40 -15.20 -5.72
C GLU A 916 24.94 -14.92 -4.31
N ILE A 917 24.51 -13.83 -3.67
CA ILE A 917 24.84 -13.54 -2.26
C ILE A 917 24.21 -14.58 -1.33
N LEU A 918 22.94 -14.90 -1.51
CA LEU A 918 22.19 -15.83 -0.67
C LEU A 918 22.75 -17.27 -0.68
N VAL A 919 23.31 -17.69 -1.82
CA VAL A 919 23.99 -19.00 -1.97
C VAL A 919 25.40 -19.00 -1.40
N SER A 920 26.08 -17.85 -1.35
CA SER A 920 27.46 -17.74 -0.85
C SER A 920 27.57 -17.32 0.64
N SER A 921 26.48 -16.84 1.25
CA SER A 921 26.45 -16.46 2.66
C SER A 921 26.33 -17.68 3.59
N SER A 922 27.44 -18.12 4.19
CA SER A 922 27.47 -19.20 5.19
C SER A 922 26.57 -18.94 6.41
N LEU A 923 26.26 -17.68 6.71
CA LEU A 923 25.31 -17.32 7.76
C LEU A 923 23.87 -17.73 7.44
N LYS A 924 23.50 -17.95 6.17
CA LYS A 924 22.19 -18.51 5.80
C LYS A 924 21.97 -19.85 6.50
N GLU A 925 22.99 -20.72 6.47
CA GLU A 925 22.96 -22.06 7.06
C GLU A 925 22.61 -22.00 8.55
N GLU A 926 23.10 -21.04 9.34
CA GLU A 926 22.78 -20.96 10.79
C GLU A 926 21.30 -20.64 11.09
N PHE A 927 20.60 -19.95 10.18
CA PHE A 927 19.17 -19.61 10.35
C PHE A 927 18.23 -20.65 9.72
N ASP A 928 18.61 -21.24 8.59
CA ASP A 928 17.80 -22.25 7.90
C ASP A 928 17.99 -23.68 8.46
N ASN A 929 19.11 -23.96 9.14
CA ASN A 929 19.38 -25.27 9.74
C ASN A 929 18.25 -25.73 10.68
N ILE A 930 17.58 -26.81 10.26
CA ILE A 930 16.53 -27.49 11.01
C ILE A 930 17.15 -28.06 12.31
N PRO A 931 16.57 -27.79 13.51
CA PRO A 931 17.16 -28.25 14.76
C PRO A 931 17.12 -29.79 14.89
N GLU A 932 18.22 -30.40 15.32
CA GLU A 932 18.26 -31.85 15.54
C GLU A 932 17.24 -32.27 16.62
N THR A 933 16.24 -33.05 16.22
CA THR A 933 15.23 -33.63 17.13
C THR A 933 15.38 -35.15 17.31
N SER A 934 14.77 -35.69 18.35
CA SER A 934 14.62 -37.14 18.54
C SER A 934 13.31 -37.51 19.22
N PHE A 935 12.80 -38.67 18.86
CA PHE A 935 11.51 -39.22 19.25
C PHE A 935 11.70 -40.40 20.22
N SER A 936 10.77 -40.61 21.16
CA SER A 936 10.87 -41.72 22.13
C SER A 936 10.49 -43.09 21.57
N SER A 937 9.73 -43.14 20.48
CA SER A 937 9.39 -44.35 19.73
C SER A 937 9.13 -43.99 18.28
N ASN A 938 9.33 -44.94 17.37
CA ASN A 938 8.89 -44.85 15.98
C ASN A 938 7.51 -45.49 15.79
N ASP A 939 7.12 -46.41 16.68
CA ASP A 939 5.86 -47.14 16.64
C ASP A 939 4.98 -46.72 17.83
N ILE A 940 3.68 -46.56 17.60
CA ILE A 940 2.70 -46.14 18.61
C ILE A 940 1.46 -47.02 18.49
N THR A 941 1.16 -47.77 19.55
CA THR A 941 -0.10 -48.51 19.71
C THR A 941 -1.00 -47.77 20.68
N LEU A 942 -2.30 -47.71 20.39
CA LEU A 942 -3.34 -47.22 21.31
C LEU A 942 -4.12 -48.45 21.80
N GLN A 943 -4.12 -48.74 23.10
CA GLN A 943 -4.83 -49.88 23.66
C GLN A 943 -6.13 -49.41 24.30
N GLY A 944 -7.27 -49.73 23.67
CA GLY A 944 -8.60 -49.28 24.12
C GLY A 944 -8.69 -47.76 24.24
N TYR A 945 -8.88 -47.27 25.47
CA TYR A 945 -9.02 -45.85 25.81
C TYR A 945 -7.76 -45.23 26.44
N ASP A 946 -6.64 -45.97 26.52
CA ASP A 946 -5.41 -45.46 27.14
C ASP A 946 -4.76 -44.33 26.34
N ILE A 947 -4.15 -43.39 27.07
CA ILE A 947 -3.44 -42.25 26.48
C ILE A 947 -1.97 -42.64 26.26
N THR A 948 -1.59 -42.87 25.00
CA THR A 948 -0.18 -43.08 24.64
C THR A 948 0.52 -41.75 24.43
N VAL A 949 1.79 -41.65 24.84
CA VAL A 949 2.58 -40.41 24.82
C VAL A 949 3.84 -40.55 23.97
N LEU A 950 3.93 -39.76 22.90
CA LEU A 950 5.15 -39.59 22.12
C LEU A 950 5.94 -38.39 22.66
N ARG A 951 7.20 -38.60 23.04
CA ARG A 951 8.10 -37.52 23.48
C ARG A 951 8.97 -37.05 22.33
N VAL A 952 8.95 -35.75 22.06
CA VAL A 952 9.82 -35.09 21.08
C VAL A 952 10.83 -34.22 21.81
N THR A 953 12.12 -34.47 21.60
CA THR A 953 13.23 -33.77 22.27
C THR A 953 13.99 -32.92 21.27
N ASN A 954 14.16 -31.62 21.53
CA ASN A 954 15.07 -30.76 20.77
C ASN A 954 16.49 -30.87 21.36
N LYS A 955 17.40 -31.50 20.63
CA LYS A 955 18.82 -31.66 21.03
C LYS A 955 19.65 -30.41 20.74
N CYS A 956 19.17 -29.50 19.89
CA CYS A 956 19.89 -28.28 19.57
C CYS A 956 20.05 -27.39 20.81
N ARG A 957 21.19 -26.70 20.90
CA ARG A 957 21.55 -25.82 22.03
C ARG A 957 21.27 -24.33 21.77
N ARG A 958 20.78 -23.97 20.57
CA ARG A 958 20.56 -22.57 20.14
C ARG A 958 19.16 -22.37 19.56
N ASN A 959 18.78 -23.19 18.59
CA ASN A 959 17.58 -22.93 17.77
C ASN A 959 16.34 -23.59 18.38
N ILE A 960 15.23 -22.85 18.40
CA ILE A 960 13.90 -23.38 18.70
C ILE A 960 13.45 -24.22 17.51
N ALA A 961 12.96 -25.44 17.78
CA ALA A 961 12.28 -26.25 16.78
C ALA A 961 10.79 -25.91 16.77
N ILE A 962 10.22 -25.74 15.59
CA ILE A 962 8.76 -25.80 15.39
C ILE A 962 8.43 -27.25 15.06
N PHE A 963 7.30 -27.76 15.57
CA PHE A 963 6.75 -29.03 15.13
C PHE A 963 5.29 -28.89 14.69
N GLN A 964 4.88 -29.67 13.70
CA GLN A 964 3.50 -29.85 13.27
C GLN A 964 3.24 -31.33 13.01
N LEU A 965 2.06 -31.83 13.38
CA LEU A 965 1.61 -33.18 13.05
C LEU A 965 0.58 -33.15 11.93
N SER A 966 0.74 -34.04 10.97
CA SER A 966 -0.18 -34.28 9.86
C SER A 966 -0.42 -35.79 9.69
N VAL A 967 -1.50 -36.17 9.00
CA VAL A 967 -1.88 -37.58 8.79
C VAL A 967 -1.81 -37.90 7.30
N GLN A 968 -0.79 -38.68 6.91
CA GLN A 968 -0.42 -38.88 5.51
C GLN A 968 -1.33 -39.89 4.80
N THR A 969 -1.77 -40.93 5.51
CA THR A 969 -2.64 -41.99 5.01
C THR A 969 -3.55 -42.50 6.12
N GLN A 970 -4.72 -43.02 5.74
CA GLN A 970 -5.61 -43.79 6.60
C GLN A 970 -6.03 -45.06 5.85
N ALA A 971 -6.13 -46.20 6.56
CA ALA A 971 -6.58 -47.48 6.02
C ALA A 971 -7.45 -48.26 7.02
N SER A 972 -8.37 -49.07 6.50
CA SER A 972 -9.12 -50.07 7.27
C SER A 972 -8.84 -51.47 6.74
N LEU A 973 -8.37 -52.36 7.62
CA LEU A 973 -8.04 -53.75 7.30
C LEU A 973 -9.31 -54.62 7.36
N LYS A 974 -9.60 -55.35 6.28
CA LYS A 974 -10.57 -56.46 6.28
C LYS A 974 -9.82 -57.78 6.48
N GLU A 975 -10.51 -58.79 7.01
CA GLU A 975 -9.98 -60.15 7.23
C GLU A 975 -9.59 -60.90 5.93
N SER A 976 -9.82 -60.31 4.76
CA SER A 976 -9.28 -60.76 3.46
C SER A 976 -8.34 -59.68 2.91
N GLU A 977 -7.16 -60.07 2.43
CA GLU A 977 -5.96 -59.26 2.12
C GLU A 977 -6.11 -58.13 1.05
N GLN A 978 -7.04 -57.20 1.25
CA GLN A 978 -7.19 -55.99 0.42
C GLN A 978 -7.30 -54.73 1.29
N ILE A 979 -6.22 -53.96 1.33
CA ILE A 979 -6.16 -52.64 1.95
C ILE A 979 -7.13 -51.71 1.20
N SER A 980 -8.20 -51.31 1.88
CA SER A 980 -9.34 -50.61 1.26
C SER A 980 -9.15 -49.10 1.12
N GLY A 981 -8.16 -48.70 0.30
CA GLY A 981 -7.99 -47.34 -0.21
C GLY A 981 -7.23 -46.39 0.73
N LEU A 982 -5.98 -46.08 0.36
CA LEU A 982 -5.24 -44.97 0.97
C LEU A 982 -5.86 -43.64 0.53
N TYR A 983 -6.26 -42.81 1.49
CA TYR A 983 -6.66 -41.43 1.27
C TYR A 983 -5.79 -40.49 2.10
N SER A 984 -5.19 -39.50 1.44
CA SER A 984 -4.61 -38.33 2.13
C SER A 984 -5.75 -37.39 2.55
N ARG A 985 -5.79 -36.99 3.82
CA ARG A 985 -6.59 -35.85 4.28
C ARG A 985 -5.83 -34.55 3.93
N CYS A 986 -6.50 -33.40 3.96
CA CYS A 986 -5.82 -32.11 3.78
C CYS A 986 -4.75 -31.89 4.87
N SER A 987 -3.94 -30.84 4.73
CA SER A 987 -2.71 -30.60 5.52
C SER A 987 -2.85 -30.63 7.05
N PHE A 988 -4.07 -30.48 7.58
CA PHE A 988 -4.35 -30.48 9.01
C PHE A 988 -5.38 -31.55 9.44
N GLY A 989 -5.89 -32.37 8.53
CA GLY A 989 -7.03 -33.24 8.77
C GLY A 989 -6.69 -34.52 9.52
N PHE A 990 -7.01 -34.58 10.82
CA PHE A 990 -6.91 -35.80 11.62
C PHE A 990 -8.14 -36.72 11.38
N PRO A 991 -7.99 -38.06 11.53
CA PRO A 991 -9.12 -38.98 11.62
C PRO A 991 -10.02 -38.66 12.83
N ASP A 992 -11.33 -38.82 12.66
CA ASP A 992 -12.33 -38.31 13.60
C ASP A 992 -12.40 -39.15 14.90
N TRP A 993 -11.79 -40.35 14.86
CA TRP A 993 -11.59 -41.29 15.96
C TRP A 993 -10.22 -41.15 16.65
N LEU A 994 -9.35 -40.25 16.18
CA LEU A 994 -7.99 -40.06 16.70
C LEU A 994 -7.82 -38.63 17.22
N GLU A 995 -7.72 -38.47 18.54
CA GLU A 995 -7.42 -37.18 19.14
C GLU A 995 -5.97 -37.10 19.58
N VAL A 996 -5.27 -36.07 19.08
CA VAL A 996 -3.85 -35.76 19.34
C VAL A 996 -3.77 -34.37 19.93
N ASN A 997 -3.07 -34.23 21.06
CA ASN A 997 -2.87 -32.96 21.76
C ASN A 997 -1.43 -32.84 22.31
N PRO A 998 -0.67 -31.78 22.00
CA PRO A 998 -0.93 -30.74 20.99
C PRO A 998 -0.65 -31.23 19.55
N LYS A 999 -1.31 -30.63 18.56
CA LYS A 999 -1.14 -30.94 17.12
C LYS A 999 0.02 -30.18 16.45
N SER A 1000 0.51 -29.11 17.06
CA SER A 1000 1.70 -28.36 16.66
C SER A 1000 2.24 -27.56 17.85
N GLY A 1001 3.43 -26.97 17.72
CA GLY A 1001 4.00 -26.15 18.78
C GLY A 1001 5.46 -25.78 18.58
N THR A 1002 6.10 -25.34 19.67
CA THR A 1002 7.55 -25.05 19.71
C THR A 1002 8.25 -25.84 20.82
N ILE A 1003 9.50 -26.21 20.57
CA ILE A 1003 10.37 -26.93 21.49
C ILE A 1003 11.64 -26.09 21.69
N LYS A 1004 11.83 -25.53 22.89
CA LYS A 1004 13.03 -24.72 23.20
C LYS A 1004 14.30 -25.60 23.20
N PRO A 1005 15.50 -25.01 23.03
CA PRO A 1005 16.76 -25.76 23.11
C PRO A 1005 16.86 -26.66 24.36
N GLY A 1006 17.13 -27.95 24.17
CA GLY A 1006 17.20 -28.94 25.25
C GLY A 1006 15.86 -29.34 25.89
N GLN A 1007 14.71 -28.83 25.42
CA GLN A 1007 13.40 -29.15 25.95
C GLN A 1007 12.84 -30.45 25.37
N ILE A 1008 12.02 -31.14 26.17
CA ILE A 1008 11.14 -32.24 25.75
C ILE A 1008 9.70 -31.73 25.72
N VAL A 1009 8.95 -32.06 24.67
CA VAL A 1009 7.49 -31.91 24.58
C VAL A 1009 6.85 -33.29 24.55
N GLU A 1010 5.74 -33.44 25.27
CA GLU A 1010 4.94 -34.67 25.32
C GLU A 1010 3.69 -34.50 24.46
N LEU A 1011 3.50 -35.39 23.49
CA LEU A 1011 2.36 -35.43 22.58
C LEU A 1011 1.44 -36.57 23.01
N SER A 1012 0.29 -36.22 23.57
CA SER A 1012 -0.73 -37.19 23.98
C SER A 1012 -1.60 -37.61 22.79
N MET A 1013 -1.87 -38.91 22.69
CA MET A 1013 -2.71 -39.50 21.64
C MET A 1013 -3.70 -40.47 22.30
N HIS A 1014 -4.99 -40.38 21.94
CA HIS A 1014 -6.00 -41.30 22.45
C HIS A 1014 -7.06 -41.64 21.40
N TYR A 1015 -7.67 -42.82 21.55
CA TYR A 1015 -8.82 -43.23 20.76
C TYR A 1015 -10.09 -42.50 21.24
N LYS A 1016 -10.91 -42.06 20.29
CA LYS A 1016 -12.18 -41.38 20.53
C LYS A 1016 -13.30 -42.19 19.91
N ASP A 1017 -14.15 -42.78 20.76
CA ASP A 1017 -15.32 -43.52 20.29
C ASP A 1017 -16.39 -42.54 19.76
N THR A 1018 -16.49 -42.48 18.44
CA THR A 1018 -17.47 -41.66 17.72
C THR A 1018 -18.86 -42.30 17.68
N ASP A 1019 -18.98 -43.61 17.92
CA ASP A 1019 -20.18 -44.38 17.62
C ASP A 1019 -21.20 -44.40 18.77
N ILE A 1020 -20.83 -43.91 19.96
CA ILE A 1020 -21.77 -43.68 21.07
C ILE A 1020 -22.78 -42.56 20.74
N VAL A 1021 -22.37 -41.55 19.98
CA VAL A 1021 -23.24 -40.39 19.63
C VAL A 1021 -24.25 -40.77 18.54
N SER A 1022 -23.80 -41.45 17.48
CA SER A 1022 -24.69 -41.95 16.42
C SER A 1022 -25.72 -42.96 16.95
N LYS A 1023 -25.30 -43.87 17.85
CA LYS A 1023 -26.17 -44.84 18.53
C LYS A 1023 -27.17 -44.21 19.53
N LEU A 1024 -27.14 -42.89 19.76
CA LEU A 1024 -28.08 -42.18 20.63
C LEU A 1024 -29.24 -41.50 19.87
N ASP A 1025 -28.97 -40.87 18.72
CA ASP A 1025 -30.00 -40.19 17.89
C ASP A 1025 -30.97 -41.17 17.21
N GLU A 1026 -30.52 -42.39 16.86
CA GLU A 1026 -31.36 -43.41 16.23
C GLU A 1026 -32.45 -44.00 17.15
N ARG A 1027 -32.59 -43.53 18.40
CA ARG A 1027 -33.65 -44.00 19.32
C ARG A 1027 -35.09 -43.66 18.91
N THR A 1028 -35.30 -43.00 17.76
CA THR A 1028 -36.64 -42.57 17.30
C THR A 1028 -37.12 -43.20 15.98
N HIS A 1029 -36.68 -44.41 15.60
CA HIS A 1029 -37.53 -45.32 14.80
C HIS A 1029 -37.20 -46.81 15.00
N ARG A 1030 -38.23 -47.65 15.15
CA ARG A 1030 -38.08 -49.12 15.26
C ARG A 1030 -37.90 -49.77 13.88
N MET A 1031 -36.95 -50.70 13.75
CA MET A 1031 -37.21 -52.13 13.47
C MET A 1031 -36.02 -53.00 13.93
N GLN A 1032 -36.27 -54.26 14.29
CA GLN A 1032 -35.22 -55.23 14.63
C GLN A 1032 -34.68 -55.94 13.38
N GLN A 1033 -33.36 -56.00 13.23
CA GLN A 1033 -32.65 -57.18 12.74
C GLN A 1033 -31.17 -57.14 13.13
N ASN A 1034 -30.61 -58.32 13.43
CA ASN A 1034 -29.21 -58.71 13.61
C ASN A 1034 -28.18 -57.62 13.99
N TRP A 1035 -27.79 -57.58 15.27
CA TRP A 1035 -26.70 -56.74 15.80
C TRP A 1035 -25.56 -57.58 16.41
N GLN A 1036 -24.91 -58.37 15.57
CA GLN A 1036 -23.58 -58.95 15.78
C GLN A 1036 -22.83 -58.85 14.43
N ASP A 1037 -21.49 -58.83 14.47
CA ASP A 1037 -20.57 -58.80 13.32
C ASP A 1037 -20.46 -57.49 12.50
N VAL A 1038 -20.03 -56.37 13.13
CA VAL A 1038 -19.44 -55.21 12.41
C VAL A 1038 -18.29 -54.48 13.15
N ASP A 1039 -18.29 -54.43 14.50
CA ASP A 1039 -17.41 -53.54 15.30
C ASP A 1039 -16.00 -54.12 15.65
N SER A 1040 -15.37 -54.91 14.77
CA SER A 1040 -14.03 -55.51 14.98
C SER A 1040 -13.05 -55.28 13.81
N MET A 1041 -12.88 -54.01 13.41
CA MET A 1041 -12.08 -53.59 12.25
C MET A 1041 -10.88 -52.73 12.67
N ASP A 1042 -9.65 -53.20 12.40
CA ASP A 1042 -8.42 -52.45 12.67
C ASP A 1042 -8.33 -51.17 11.81
N LYS A 1043 -8.09 -50.02 12.48
CA LYS A 1043 -8.03 -48.67 11.86
C LYS A 1043 -6.60 -48.11 11.93
N VAL A 1044 -5.85 -48.23 10.83
CA VAL A 1044 -4.44 -47.77 10.74
C VAL A 1044 -4.37 -46.34 10.18
N ALA A 1045 -3.48 -45.51 10.71
CA ALA A 1045 -3.21 -44.16 10.20
C ALA A 1045 -1.72 -43.76 10.38
N THR A 1046 -1.04 -43.40 9.30
CA THR A 1046 0.38 -43.00 9.35
C THR A 1046 0.50 -41.54 9.79
N LEU A 1047 1.22 -41.30 10.89
CA LEU A 1047 1.49 -39.96 11.42
C LEU A 1047 2.83 -39.44 10.88
N ARG A 1048 2.78 -38.20 10.39
CA ARG A 1048 3.94 -37.44 9.91
C ARG A 1048 4.19 -36.30 10.91
N VAL A 1049 5.41 -36.19 11.42
CA VAL A 1049 5.84 -35.05 12.24
C VAL A 1049 6.80 -34.19 11.43
N ASP A 1050 6.34 -33.00 11.08
CA ASP A 1050 7.07 -31.97 10.35
C ASP A 1050 7.88 -31.13 11.36
N ILE A 1051 9.21 -31.15 11.29
CA ILE A 1051 10.10 -30.35 12.15
C ILE A 1051 10.77 -29.26 11.33
N SER A 1052 10.60 -27.99 11.69
CA SER A 1052 11.20 -26.85 10.97
C SER A 1052 11.94 -25.86 11.89
N SER A 1053 12.73 -24.98 11.26
CA SER A 1053 13.45 -23.89 11.92
C SER A 1053 12.49 -22.74 12.31
N ASN A 1054 12.89 -21.89 13.26
CA ASN A 1054 12.14 -20.68 13.61
C ASN A 1054 12.09 -19.61 12.49
N TYR A 1055 12.83 -19.82 11.38
CA TYR A 1055 13.05 -18.83 10.32
C TYR A 1055 12.92 -19.37 8.88
N SER A 1056 12.56 -20.64 8.69
CA SER A 1056 12.31 -21.22 7.35
C SER A 1056 11.12 -22.18 7.37
N THR A 1057 10.31 -22.18 6.30
CA THR A 1057 9.25 -23.18 6.09
C THR A 1057 9.77 -24.56 5.69
N GLU A 1058 11.07 -24.72 5.43
CA GLU A 1058 11.67 -26.03 5.13
C GLU A 1058 11.57 -26.95 6.37
N SER A 1059 11.00 -28.14 6.17
CA SER A 1059 10.80 -29.16 7.22
C SER A 1059 11.66 -30.40 6.98
N GLN A 1060 12.03 -31.06 8.08
CA GLN A 1060 12.48 -32.44 8.07
C GLN A 1060 11.30 -33.31 8.50
N ASP A 1061 10.91 -34.21 7.61
CA ASP A 1061 9.75 -35.07 7.77
C ASP A 1061 10.14 -36.32 8.55
N TYR A 1062 9.60 -36.49 9.76
CA TYR A 1062 9.74 -37.72 10.54
C TYR A 1062 8.47 -38.55 10.39
N ILE A 1063 8.53 -39.56 9.53
CA ILE A 1063 7.46 -40.57 9.39
C ILE A 1063 7.59 -41.55 10.56
N SER A 1064 6.60 -41.53 11.43
CA SER A 1064 6.35 -42.61 12.37
C SER A 1064 5.33 -43.55 11.74
N GLU A 1065 5.69 -44.81 11.52
CA GLU A 1065 4.74 -45.86 11.13
C GLU A 1065 3.92 -46.27 12.36
N THR A 1066 3.11 -45.32 12.84
CA THR A 1066 2.17 -45.44 13.96
C THR A 1066 1.07 -46.45 13.61
N HIS A 1067 1.40 -47.74 13.78
CA HIS A 1067 0.47 -48.86 13.66
C HIS A 1067 -0.50 -48.89 14.85
N ILE A 1068 -1.52 -48.04 14.76
CA ILE A 1068 -2.68 -48.08 15.66
C ILE A 1068 -3.46 -49.36 15.37
N HIS A 1069 -3.34 -50.34 16.27
CA HIS A 1069 -4.19 -51.52 16.34
C HIS A 1069 -5.24 -51.30 17.43
N ILE A 1070 -6.52 -51.48 17.09
CA ILE A 1070 -7.64 -51.21 18.00
C ILE A 1070 -8.21 -52.54 18.46
N PHE A 1071 -7.64 -53.08 19.54
CA PHE A 1071 -8.22 -54.21 20.26
C PHE A 1071 -9.51 -53.76 20.94
N SER A 1072 -10.67 -54.16 20.40
CA SER A 1072 -11.92 -54.15 21.15
C SER A 1072 -11.92 -55.29 22.18
N THR A 1073 -12.32 -54.96 23.40
CA THR A 1073 -12.38 -55.87 24.57
C THR A 1073 -13.80 -55.97 25.10
#